data_AF-A0A8B6H6G7-F1
#
_entry.id   AF-A0A8B6H6G7-F1
#
_cell.length_a   1.000
_cell.length_b   1.000
_cell.length_c   1.000
_cell.angle_alpha   90.00
_cell.angle_beta   90.00
_cell.angle_gamma   90.00
#
_symmetry.space_group_name_H-M   'P 1'
#
loop_
_entity.id
_entity.type
_entity.pdbx_description
1 polymer ?
#
loop_
_entity_poly.entity_id
_entity_poly.type
_entity_poly.pdbx_seq_one_letter_code
_entity_poly.pdbx_strand_id
1 'polypeptide(L)'
;MKRRHESNESNGPTDEVEALIEDALTEDVPEKKTKKIDKGQLYKPLSSDELHQLKDAENLFHSNVFKLQITELLNEVQLKGKRISRIHECIKDLKSVLLHLPRGKEHDLGDCSWLPDKVKLPLIDHGRTIKGKFKFLPPIDVQEIGSFSTGTCLRPNPSVDLQLTIPKDFFQPKDYMNHRYIQKRALYLSVIALKLQKQESVQNVKFSYQNGNTLKPILALDYKGEGKEVTFHLHVCPEEGTFKYSRFHINKNNVRQSWFKGQESEEVSPEEPATPHYNTAILQDLTMTSNNQCMKSALHDASSVKEGISLLRIWLQQRELDVGHGGFSGFTMSMYVIYLLSRRKLNKMMSNYQIMRNTLLQLAKENWTEEGPDLCGDKSDPNQPMTDDFQQIFNCVFLDLTGYVNLCSEMTKSTFLRVKHEAELAVKILEDKTVDSFHVLFLMPVKFTRKFEHIFHVTCIEELKNTVDKLNLHDRLLDYGGNYVHTVIPNVMSLLQRALNKRIDLVQIKQYPLKQWDINDSPPSIEDQKVTVGISLNPEFAFSSIDKGPPADSPEAKEFREFWGEKSELRRFKDSSITEAVPWTTEKSMDRRRIICSYVVKEVMKRWAKVTHISYIGDQLDQVLSLPIQSYEKNYVYGTGEEQHSFLMQSYDNLCKVLRNLKDMPLTINSIQGTSPVFRFTEVFPALPATFFYHARVSSDKKDLRLLPQSDKPCPPYTAVTKVICLLEGSGHWPDDKNAFKRIKAALHIKFGEILCDQHDLPVAIDIDHVDVRFEDYVFRLELQYLREIALLKKVTSPDGMVKFVDNDEALRLEQDIKLLPILTSTLHGIQQKFNSFSGSVRLVKRWISSQLLADHVPDIAVELMVAYLYTSPWAQ
;
A
#
# COMPACT_ATOMS: atom_id res chain seq x y z
N MET A 1 -2.37 54.17 10.87
CA MET A 1 -1.05 54.69 11.30
C MET A 1 -0.20 54.86 10.05
N LYS A 2 0.23 56.10 9.76
CA LYS A 2 1.12 56.47 8.63
C LYS A 2 2.56 56.01 8.87
N ARG A 3 3.26 55.58 7.80
CA ARG A 3 4.71 55.70 7.48
C ARG A 3 5.14 54.49 6.64
N ARG A 4 6.02 54.55 5.64
CA ARG A 4 6.58 55.59 4.76
C ARG A 4 7.28 54.77 3.66
N HIS A 5 7.11 55.13 2.39
CA HIS A 5 7.95 54.64 1.29
C HIS A 5 9.34 55.25 1.44
N GLU A 6 10.39 54.41 1.36
CA GLU A 6 11.72 54.80 0.90
C GLU A 6 12.27 53.65 0.04
N SER A 7 12.71 54.03 -1.15
CA SER A 7 13.33 53.24 -2.20
C SER A 7 14.76 52.86 -1.86
N ASN A 8 15.16 51.62 -2.11
CA ASN A 8 16.55 51.26 -2.39
C ASN A 8 16.57 50.12 -3.41
N GLU A 9 17.13 50.41 -4.57
CA GLU A 9 17.64 49.43 -5.52
C GLU A 9 18.84 48.72 -4.87
N SER A 10 18.88 47.38 -4.90
CA SER A 10 20.11 46.63 -4.67
C SER A 10 20.07 45.33 -5.47
N ASN A 11 21.11 45.14 -6.27
CA ASN A 11 21.39 44.02 -7.14
C ASN A 11 21.27 42.65 -6.45
N GLY A 12 20.89 41.65 -7.24
CA GLY A 12 20.65 40.27 -6.79
C GLY A 12 21.92 39.49 -6.39
N PRO A 13 21.73 38.28 -5.82
CA PRO A 13 22.76 37.51 -5.11
C PRO A 13 23.56 36.61 -6.06
N THR A 14 24.17 37.19 -7.09
CA THR A 14 25.06 36.47 -8.03
C THR A 14 26.53 36.81 -7.84
N ASP A 15 26.85 38.00 -7.32
CA ASP A 15 28.26 38.46 -7.26
C ASP A 15 28.99 38.00 -5.99
N GLU A 16 28.27 37.65 -4.90
CA GLU A 16 28.88 37.11 -3.67
C GLU A 16 29.28 35.63 -3.79
N VAL A 17 28.69 34.90 -4.75
CA VAL A 17 29.04 33.49 -5.01
C VAL A 17 30.27 33.37 -5.91
N GLU A 18 30.50 34.32 -6.82
CA GLU A 18 31.70 34.33 -7.65
C GLU A 18 32.95 34.79 -6.86
N ALA A 19 32.81 35.72 -5.91
CA ALA A 19 33.94 36.16 -5.08
C ALA A 19 34.45 35.08 -4.10
N LEU A 20 33.58 34.17 -3.64
CA LEU A 20 33.97 33.05 -2.76
C LEU A 20 34.66 31.90 -3.51
N ILE A 21 34.59 31.88 -4.85
CA ILE A 21 35.25 30.88 -5.70
C ILE A 21 36.67 31.29 -6.06
N GLU A 22 36.97 32.59 -6.15
CA GLU A 22 38.34 33.07 -6.43
C GLU A 22 39.29 32.96 -5.22
N ASP A 23 38.80 33.18 -3.98
CA ASP A 23 39.64 33.05 -2.76
C ASP A 23 39.97 31.59 -2.40
N ALA A 24 39.24 30.61 -2.94
CA ALA A 24 39.50 29.18 -2.73
C ALA A 24 40.56 28.60 -3.70
N LEU A 25 41.07 29.40 -4.64
CA LEU A 25 42.02 28.95 -5.68
C LEU A 25 43.48 29.41 -5.44
N THR A 26 43.77 30.06 -4.32
CA THR A 26 45.14 30.47 -3.95
C THR A 26 45.56 29.92 -2.59
N GLU A 27 45.70 28.60 -2.47
CA GLU A 27 46.56 27.99 -1.46
C GLU A 27 47.65 27.15 -2.14
N ASP A 28 48.90 27.54 -1.91
CA ASP A 28 50.12 26.89 -2.38
C ASP A 28 50.16 25.40 -1.95
N VAL A 29 50.01 24.51 -2.93
CA VAL A 29 50.28 23.07 -2.75
C VAL A 29 51.78 22.84 -2.80
N PRO A 30 52.43 22.23 -1.79
CA PRO A 30 53.85 21.92 -1.85
C PRO A 30 54.09 20.81 -2.89
N GLU A 31 55.01 21.07 -3.83
CA GLU A 31 55.45 20.14 -4.88
C GLU A 31 55.87 18.78 -4.30
N LYS A 32 54.97 17.79 -4.36
CA LYS A 32 55.33 16.38 -4.20
C LYS A 32 55.74 15.82 -5.57
N LYS A 33 57.02 15.45 -5.66
CA LYS A 33 57.62 14.70 -6.77
C LYS A 33 56.67 13.62 -7.30
N THR A 34 56.25 13.76 -8.56
CA THR A 34 55.47 12.78 -9.30
C THR A 34 56.28 11.49 -9.45
N LYS A 35 55.91 10.45 -8.70
CA LYS A 35 56.35 9.09 -9.01
C LYS A 35 55.69 8.69 -10.32
N LYS A 36 56.48 8.24 -11.29
CA LYS A 36 56.00 7.61 -12.53
C LYS A 36 55.04 6.49 -12.16
N ILE A 37 53.76 6.66 -12.50
CA ILE A 37 52.75 5.60 -12.39
C ILE A 37 53.05 4.58 -13.49
N ASP A 38 53.26 3.34 -13.09
CA ASP A 38 53.54 2.23 -13.98
C ASP A 38 52.29 1.91 -14.82
N LYS A 39 52.44 1.82 -16.16
CA LYS A 39 51.32 1.62 -17.10
C LYS A 39 50.58 0.30 -16.87
N GLY A 40 51.17 -0.65 -16.14
CA GLY A 40 50.53 -1.89 -15.70
C GLY A 40 49.50 -1.74 -14.56
N GLN A 41 49.47 -0.61 -13.84
CA GLN A 41 48.48 -0.36 -12.77
C GLN A 41 47.14 0.20 -13.28
N LEU A 42 47.12 0.81 -14.46
CA LEU A 42 45.90 1.39 -15.08
C LEU A 42 44.88 0.33 -15.53
N TYR A 43 45.29 -0.93 -15.64
CA TYR A 43 44.44 -2.04 -16.08
C TYR A 43 44.23 -3.12 -15.00
N LYS A 44 44.60 -2.83 -13.74
CA LYS A 44 44.29 -3.73 -12.63
C LYS A 44 42.78 -3.65 -12.36
N PRO A 45 42.09 -4.80 -12.18
CA PRO A 45 40.73 -4.78 -11.67
C PRO A 45 40.72 -4.07 -10.31
N LEU A 46 39.75 -3.17 -10.11
CA LEU A 46 39.61 -2.37 -8.90
C LEU A 46 39.63 -3.30 -7.67
N SER A 47 40.41 -2.90 -6.67
CA SER A 47 40.40 -3.61 -5.38
C SER A 47 39.05 -3.45 -4.69
N SER A 48 38.73 -4.37 -3.77
CA SER A 48 37.50 -4.29 -2.97
C SER A 48 37.39 -2.96 -2.22
N ASP A 49 38.51 -2.41 -1.77
CA ASP A 49 38.56 -1.14 -1.03
C ASP A 49 38.33 0.07 -1.94
N GLU A 50 38.87 0.06 -3.17
CA GLU A 50 38.61 1.11 -4.17
C GLU A 50 37.16 1.07 -4.68
N LEU A 51 36.57 -0.12 -4.84
CA LEU A 51 35.14 -0.29 -5.15
C LEU A 51 34.25 0.23 -4.01
N HIS A 52 34.65 -0.03 -2.76
CA HIS A 52 33.95 0.52 -1.58
C HIS A 52 34.06 2.05 -1.55
N GLN A 53 35.24 2.62 -1.77
CA GLN A 53 35.45 4.08 -1.78
C GLN A 53 34.71 4.77 -2.92
N LEU A 54 34.68 4.18 -4.13
CA LEU A 54 33.90 4.72 -5.26
C LEU A 54 32.40 4.69 -4.97
N LYS A 55 31.90 3.61 -4.38
CA LYS A 55 30.49 3.48 -3.99
C LYS A 55 30.10 4.42 -2.86
N ASP A 56 31.00 4.65 -1.92
CA ASP A 56 30.79 5.62 -0.83
C ASP A 56 30.85 7.06 -1.37
N ALA A 57 31.74 7.37 -2.31
CA ALA A 57 31.85 8.68 -2.97
C ALA A 57 30.62 9.02 -3.83
N GLU A 58 30.07 8.06 -4.59
CA GLU A 58 28.88 8.27 -5.41
C GLU A 58 27.61 8.48 -4.56
N ASN A 59 27.59 7.93 -3.34
CA ASN A 59 26.48 8.07 -2.40
C ASN A 59 26.68 9.21 -1.40
N LEU A 60 27.83 9.89 -1.40
CA LEU A 60 28.29 10.70 -0.25
C LEU A 60 27.38 11.89 0.06
N PHE A 61 26.82 12.57 -0.95
CA PHE A 61 25.92 13.71 -0.75
C PHE A 61 24.54 13.29 -0.22
N HIS A 62 23.89 12.34 -0.89
CA HIS A 62 22.60 11.79 -0.45
C HIS A 62 22.74 11.10 0.91
N SER A 63 23.83 10.36 1.13
CA SER A 63 24.15 9.69 2.40
C SER A 63 24.37 10.67 3.55
N ASN A 64 25.00 11.83 3.32
CA ASN A 64 25.23 12.82 4.36
C ASN A 64 23.93 13.50 4.82
N VAL A 65 23.08 13.95 3.89
CA VAL A 65 21.77 14.53 4.22
C VAL A 65 20.89 13.49 4.92
N PHE A 66 20.82 12.28 4.36
CA PHE A 66 20.05 11.17 4.93
C PHE A 66 20.53 10.79 6.34
N LYS A 67 21.85 10.83 6.58
CA LYS A 67 22.45 10.58 7.90
C LYS A 67 22.08 11.67 8.91
N LEU A 68 22.06 12.95 8.50
CA LEU A 68 21.61 14.05 9.35
C LEU A 68 20.13 13.88 9.71
N GLN A 69 19.28 13.58 8.72
CA GLN A 69 17.85 13.32 8.94
C GLN A 69 17.60 12.12 9.86
N ILE A 70 18.36 11.02 9.70
CA ILE A 70 18.31 9.87 10.63
C ILE A 70 18.68 10.29 12.04
N THR A 71 19.73 11.08 12.20
CA THR A 71 20.21 11.52 13.51
C THR A 71 19.16 12.39 14.20
N GLU A 72 18.56 13.32 13.47
CA GLU A 72 17.46 14.16 13.95
C GLU A 72 16.25 13.32 14.35
N LEU A 73 15.78 12.42 13.48
CA LEU A 73 14.66 11.52 13.77
C LEU A 73 14.90 10.70 15.03
N LEU A 74 16.06 10.05 15.15
CA LEU A 74 16.41 9.26 16.32
C LEU A 74 16.38 10.11 17.61
N ASN A 75 16.89 11.34 17.56
CA ASN A 75 16.84 12.27 18.70
C ASN A 75 15.40 12.63 19.11
N GLU A 76 14.48 12.74 18.15
CA GLU A 76 13.07 13.01 18.40
C GLU A 76 12.33 11.80 18.99
N VAL A 77 12.53 10.61 18.41
CA VAL A 77 11.76 9.41 18.73
C VAL A 77 12.28 8.66 19.95
N GLN A 78 13.56 8.79 20.30
CA GLN A 78 14.15 8.06 21.43
C GLN A 78 13.67 8.61 22.79
N LEU A 79 13.59 7.72 23.77
CA LEU A 79 13.29 8.09 25.15
C LEU A 79 14.46 8.89 25.76
N LYS A 80 14.14 9.97 26.49
CA LYS A 80 15.11 10.87 27.12
C LYS A 80 15.39 10.36 28.53
N GLY A 81 16.61 10.57 29.03
CA GLY A 81 17.07 10.03 30.32
C GLY A 81 16.12 10.26 31.49
N LYS A 82 15.60 11.49 31.66
CA LYS A 82 14.65 11.80 32.75
C LYS A 82 13.39 10.93 32.72
N ARG A 83 12.84 10.64 31.53
CA ARG A 83 11.64 9.80 31.38
C ARG A 83 11.97 8.33 31.63
N ILE A 84 13.13 7.86 31.16
CA ILE A 84 13.62 6.50 31.44
C ILE A 84 13.74 6.28 32.96
N SER A 85 14.32 7.24 33.69
CA SER A 85 14.44 7.16 35.15
C SER A 85 13.09 7.05 35.86
N ARG A 86 12.08 7.84 35.45
CA ARG A 86 10.72 7.75 36.00
C ARG A 86 10.04 6.42 35.69
N ILE A 87 10.22 5.90 34.48
CA ILE A 87 9.70 4.58 34.12
C ILE A 87 10.35 3.50 35.01
N HIS A 88 11.66 3.55 35.25
CA HIS A 88 12.32 2.63 36.19
C HIS A 88 11.80 2.75 37.63
N GLU A 89 11.45 3.95 38.10
CA GLU A 89 10.81 4.15 39.40
C GLU A 89 9.42 3.47 39.46
N CYS A 90 8.62 3.62 38.40
CA CYS A 90 7.32 2.94 38.29
C CYS A 90 7.48 1.42 38.26
N ILE A 91 8.46 0.90 37.51
CA ILE A 91 8.78 -0.53 37.46
C ILE A 91 9.19 -1.05 38.84
N LYS A 92 9.99 -0.27 39.59
CA LYS A 92 10.40 -0.62 40.95
C LYS A 92 9.21 -0.71 41.91
N ASP A 93 8.26 0.23 41.84
CA ASP A 93 7.04 0.18 42.65
C ASP A 93 6.17 -1.03 42.27
N LEU A 94 5.90 -1.22 40.98
CA LEU A 94 5.15 -2.37 40.47
C LEU A 94 5.80 -3.71 40.90
N LYS A 95 7.12 -3.83 40.77
CA LYS A 95 7.87 -5.02 41.21
C LYS A 95 7.72 -5.25 42.71
N SER A 96 7.76 -4.20 43.53
CA SER A 96 7.52 -4.30 44.96
C SER A 96 6.12 -4.83 45.27
N VAL A 97 5.09 -4.24 44.66
CA VAL A 97 3.69 -4.65 44.85
C VAL A 97 3.47 -6.10 44.41
N LEU A 98 3.93 -6.47 43.22
CA LEU A 98 3.67 -7.78 42.61
C LEU A 98 4.33 -8.93 43.39
N LEU A 99 5.58 -8.75 43.85
CA LEU A 99 6.31 -9.79 44.59
C LEU A 99 5.75 -10.03 46.00
N HIS A 100 5.09 -9.03 46.61
CA HIS A 100 4.53 -9.12 47.97
C HIS A 100 3.03 -9.46 48.00
N LEU A 101 2.44 -9.87 46.87
CA LEU A 101 1.03 -10.26 46.85
C LEU A 101 0.78 -11.50 47.75
N PRO A 102 -0.33 -11.52 48.51
CA PRO A 102 -0.63 -12.64 49.39
C PRO A 102 -1.04 -13.88 48.61
N ARG A 103 -0.72 -15.06 49.15
CA ARG A 103 -1.18 -16.35 48.60
C ARG A 103 -2.71 -16.44 48.65
N GLY A 104 -3.31 -17.03 47.63
CA GLY A 104 -4.75 -17.24 47.51
C GLY A 104 -5.24 -18.52 48.18
N LYS A 105 -6.58 -18.66 48.22
CA LYS A 105 -7.25 -19.91 48.58
C LYS A 105 -7.26 -20.88 47.38
N GLU A 106 -7.49 -22.15 47.65
CA GLU A 106 -7.65 -23.17 46.63
C GLU A 106 -9.10 -23.18 46.13
N HIS A 107 -9.27 -23.24 44.80
CA HIS A 107 -10.53 -23.24 44.09
C HIS A 107 -10.50 -24.29 42.98
N ASP A 108 -11.67 -24.76 42.53
CA ASP A 108 -11.76 -25.58 41.33
C ASP A 108 -11.52 -24.73 40.07
N LEU A 109 -10.75 -25.28 39.13
CA LEU A 109 -10.28 -24.52 37.95
C LEU A 109 -11.42 -24.11 37.00
N GLY A 110 -12.47 -24.93 36.92
CA GLY A 110 -13.67 -24.66 36.12
C GLY A 110 -14.69 -23.78 36.83
N ASP A 111 -14.56 -23.60 38.15
CA ASP A 111 -15.45 -22.72 38.92
C ASP A 111 -14.86 -21.30 38.96
N CYS A 112 -15.57 -20.35 38.35
CA CYS A 112 -15.21 -18.94 38.38
C CYS A 112 -16.14 -18.10 39.28
N SER A 113 -17.07 -18.73 40.01
CA SER A 113 -18.05 -18.03 40.87
C SER A 113 -17.42 -17.30 42.06
N TRP A 114 -16.20 -17.71 42.46
CA TRP A 114 -15.43 -17.06 43.52
C TRP A 114 -14.77 -15.75 43.09
N LEU A 115 -14.66 -15.47 41.78
CA LEU A 115 -14.18 -14.19 41.29
C LEU A 115 -15.23 -13.11 41.57
N PRO A 116 -14.84 -11.96 42.14
CA PRO A 116 -15.80 -10.87 42.35
C PRO A 116 -16.38 -10.37 41.02
N ASP A 117 -17.63 -9.90 41.02
CA ASP A 117 -18.30 -9.33 39.83
C ASP A 117 -17.54 -8.16 39.16
N LYS A 118 -16.57 -7.59 39.87
CA LYS A 118 -15.67 -6.55 39.39
C LYS A 118 -14.53 -7.05 38.49
N VAL A 119 -14.40 -8.35 38.25
CA VAL A 119 -13.42 -8.90 37.29
C VAL A 119 -14.01 -10.10 36.58
N LYS A 120 -14.04 -10.06 35.25
CA LYS A 120 -14.40 -11.19 34.39
C LYS A 120 -13.14 -11.94 33.95
N LEU A 121 -13.33 -13.22 33.64
CA LEU A 121 -12.28 -14.06 33.08
C LEU A 121 -11.96 -13.58 31.64
N PRO A 122 -10.69 -13.30 31.29
CA PRO A 122 -10.32 -12.79 29.98
C PRO A 122 -10.18 -13.90 28.92
N LEU A 123 -11.11 -14.85 28.89
CA LEU A 123 -11.18 -15.95 27.93
C LEU A 123 -12.61 -16.11 27.43
N ILE A 124 -12.76 -16.40 26.14
CA ILE A 124 -14.07 -16.65 25.55
C ILE A 124 -14.59 -17.98 26.10
N ASP A 125 -15.79 -17.96 26.68
CA ASP A 125 -16.44 -19.17 27.17
C ASP A 125 -17.05 -19.95 25.99
N HIS A 126 -16.64 -21.20 25.85
CA HIS A 126 -17.14 -22.14 24.85
C HIS A 126 -18.03 -23.23 25.46
N GLY A 127 -18.44 -23.09 26.72
CA GLY A 127 -19.27 -24.07 27.43
C GLY A 127 -18.53 -25.37 27.76
N ARG A 128 -17.19 -25.34 27.83
CA ARG A 128 -16.35 -26.52 28.06
C ARG A 128 -15.93 -26.63 29.52
N THR A 129 -16.14 -27.79 30.13
CA THR A 129 -15.72 -28.05 31.51
C THR A 129 -14.20 -28.23 31.61
N ILE A 130 -13.53 -27.42 32.43
CA ILE A 130 -12.09 -27.52 32.69
C ILE A 130 -11.85 -28.08 34.09
N LYS A 131 -11.40 -29.34 34.14
CA LYS A 131 -11.06 -30.02 35.40
C LYS A 131 -9.66 -29.60 35.87
N GLY A 132 -9.49 -29.32 37.15
CA GLY A 132 -8.20 -28.95 37.75
C GLY A 132 -8.37 -28.14 39.03
N LYS A 133 -7.25 -27.76 39.65
CA LYS A 133 -7.24 -26.90 40.84
C LYS A 133 -6.49 -25.60 40.57
N PHE A 134 -6.98 -24.50 41.12
CA PHE A 134 -6.36 -23.18 41.06
C PHE A 134 -6.07 -22.67 42.48
N LYS A 135 -4.82 -22.24 42.71
CA LYS A 135 -4.42 -21.56 43.94
C LYS A 135 -3.41 -20.49 43.60
N PHE A 136 -3.75 -19.23 43.83
CA PHE A 136 -2.85 -18.12 43.51
C PHE A 136 -1.58 -18.16 44.39
N LEU A 137 -0.42 -18.03 43.74
CA LEU A 137 0.89 -17.82 44.38
C LEU A 137 1.48 -16.52 43.83
N PRO A 138 2.19 -15.71 44.63
CA PRO A 138 2.89 -14.54 44.09
C PRO A 138 3.96 -14.96 43.06
N PRO A 139 4.27 -14.10 42.08
CA PRO A 139 5.36 -14.35 41.15
C PRO A 139 6.69 -14.41 41.90
N ILE A 140 7.60 -15.27 41.44
CA ILE A 140 8.95 -15.39 42.04
C ILE A 140 9.90 -14.31 41.52
N ASP A 141 9.64 -13.77 40.33
CA ASP A 141 10.43 -12.72 39.73
C ASP A 141 9.58 -11.86 38.78
N VAL A 142 10.04 -10.63 38.59
CA VAL A 142 9.48 -9.65 37.65
C VAL A 142 10.64 -9.04 36.87
N GLN A 143 10.67 -9.24 35.56
CA GLN A 143 11.74 -8.78 34.68
C GLN A 143 11.23 -7.89 33.55
N GLU A 144 12.01 -6.89 33.17
CA GLU A 144 11.76 -6.08 31.98
C GLU A 144 12.14 -6.85 30.73
N ILE A 145 11.25 -6.86 29.73
CA ILE A 145 11.47 -7.53 28.44
C ILE A 145 11.20 -6.57 27.27
N GLY A 146 11.43 -7.03 26.04
CA GLY A 146 11.07 -6.29 24.83
C GLY A 146 11.88 -5.01 24.59
N SER A 147 11.21 -4.04 23.96
CA SER A 147 11.83 -2.82 23.40
C SER A 147 12.51 -1.94 24.43
N PHE A 148 11.86 -1.75 25.59
CA PHE A 148 12.36 -0.91 26.66
C PHE A 148 13.65 -1.50 27.23
N SER A 149 13.63 -2.80 27.50
CA SER A 149 14.77 -3.54 28.06
C SER A 149 16.01 -3.56 27.15
N THR A 150 15.82 -3.40 25.83
CA THR A 150 16.91 -3.38 24.84
C THR A 150 17.37 -1.96 24.48
N GLY A 151 16.67 -0.93 24.96
CA GLY A 151 16.92 0.48 24.59
C GLY A 151 16.45 0.82 23.18
N THR A 152 15.43 0.13 22.66
CA THR A 152 14.85 0.34 21.32
C THR A 152 13.38 0.79 21.37
N CYS A 153 12.93 1.29 22.52
CA CYS A 153 11.56 1.81 22.70
C CYS A 153 11.42 3.24 22.15
N LEU A 154 10.31 3.51 21.48
CA LEU A 154 10.06 4.72 20.69
C LEU A 154 8.87 5.54 21.24
N ARG A 155 8.91 6.85 21.01
CA ARG A 155 7.81 7.82 21.21
C ARG A 155 6.85 7.86 20.00
N PRO A 156 5.63 8.42 20.13
CA PRO A 156 5.05 9.13 21.29
C PRO A 156 4.45 8.24 22.39
N ASN A 157 4.12 6.98 22.08
CA ASN A 157 3.43 6.05 22.98
C ASN A 157 4.34 4.87 23.36
N PRO A 158 5.38 5.06 24.19
CA PRO A 158 6.21 3.98 24.66
C PRO A 158 5.40 2.88 25.38
N SER A 159 5.67 1.64 25.01
CA SER A 159 5.20 0.47 25.72
C SER A 159 6.34 -0.17 26.51
N VAL A 160 6.03 -0.63 27.72
CA VAL A 160 6.97 -1.34 28.59
C VAL A 160 6.40 -2.72 28.88
N ASP A 161 7.12 -3.76 28.47
CA ASP A 161 6.70 -5.14 28.70
C ASP A 161 7.40 -5.68 29.95
N LEU A 162 6.62 -6.17 30.92
CA LEU A 162 7.10 -6.82 32.13
C LEU A 162 6.69 -8.29 32.13
N GLN A 163 7.66 -9.17 32.34
CA GLN A 163 7.48 -10.61 32.49
C GLN A 163 7.36 -10.97 33.97
N LEU A 164 6.30 -11.69 34.34
CA LEU A 164 6.05 -12.21 35.67
C LEU A 164 6.25 -13.74 35.67
N THR A 165 7.20 -14.22 36.45
CA THR A 165 7.52 -15.65 36.53
C THR A 165 6.66 -16.33 37.58
N ILE A 166 5.78 -17.23 37.15
CA ILE A 166 4.90 -18.03 38.00
C ILE A 166 5.70 -19.23 38.56
N PRO A 167 5.72 -19.45 39.90
CA PRO A 167 6.45 -20.56 40.50
C PRO A 167 6.00 -21.94 39.98
N LYS A 168 6.92 -22.91 39.89
CA LYS A 168 6.63 -24.30 39.46
C LYS A 168 5.46 -24.94 40.22
N ASP A 169 5.41 -24.74 41.54
CA ASP A 169 4.41 -25.34 42.43
C ASP A 169 2.96 -24.91 42.12
N PHE A 170 2.76 -23.85 41.32
CA PHE A 170 1.44 -23.44 40.84
C PHE A 170 0.85 -24.41 39.81
N PHE A 171 1.71 -25.04 39.00
CA PHE A 171 1.32 -25.91 37.90
C PHE A 171 1.31 -27.38 38.32
N GLN A 172 0.34 -28.13 37.79
CA GLN A 172 0.22 -29.56 37.94
C GLN A 172 0.79 -30.26 36.69
N PRO A 173 1.31 -31.50 36.81
CA PRO A 173 1.99 -32.18 35.69
C PRO A 173 1.17 -32.33 34.40
N LYS A 174 -0.17 -32.29 34.49
CA LYS A 174 -1.11 -32.46 33.36
C LYS A 174 -1.76 -31.15 32.89
N ASP A 175 -1.29 -29.99 33.36
CA ASP A 175 -1.89 -28.70 33.00
C ASP A 175 -1.61 -28.27 31.56
N TYR A 176 -0.67 -28.90 30.88
CA TYR A 176 -0.44 -28.68 29.45
C TYR A 176 -1.63 -29.09 28.58
N MET A 177 -2.54 -29.96 29.07
CA MET A 177 -3.67 -30.49 28.29
C MET A 177 -4.94 -29.65 28.40
N ASN A 178 -5.77 -29.67 27.35
CA ASN A 178 -7.17 -29.25 27.35
C ASN A 178 -7.39 -27.85 27.96
N HIS A 179 -6.59 -26.88 27.52
CA HIS A 179 -6.64 -25.47 27.94
C HIS A 179 -6.47 -25.23 29.45
N ARG A 180 -6.04 -26.21 30.25
CA ARG A 180 -5.84 -26.03 31.71
C ARG A 180 -4.80 -24.95 32.00
N TYR A 181 -3.68 -24.98 31.29
CA TYR A 181 -2.64 -23.95 31.37
C TYR A 181 -3.20 -22.56 31.03
N ILE A 182 -3.95 -22.46 29.93
CA ILE A 182 -4.56 -21.21 29.45
C ILE A 182 -5.54 -20.65 30.48
N GLN A 183 -6.41 -21.50 31.04
CA GLN A 183 -7.35 -21.13 32.09
C GLN A 183 -6.63 -20.66 33.36
N LYS A 184 -5.62 -21.41 33.82
CA LYS A 184 -4.80 -21.02 34.98
C LYS A 184 -4.11 -19.68 34.78
N ARG A 185 -3.56 -19.45 33.59
CA ARG A 185 -2.91 -18.21 33.18
C ARG A 185 -3.90 -17.03 33.22
N ALA A 186 -5.10 -17.19 32.67
CA ALA A 186 -6.14 -16.17 32.67
C ALA A 186 -6.66 -15.85 34.09
N LEU A 187 -6.87 -16.86 34.93
CA LEU A 187 -7.25 -16.67 36.34
C LEU A 187 -6.14 -15.97 37.13
N TYR A 188 -4.88 -16.33 36.89
CA TYR A 188 -3.73 -15.68 37.52
C TYR A 188 -3.70 -14.18 37.22
N LEU A 189 -3.88 -13.81 35.95
CA LEU A 189 -3.99 -12.40 35.52
C LEU A 189 -5.23 -11.72 36.11
N SER A 190 -6.36 -12.42 36.23
CA SER A 190 -7.59 -11.88 36.84
C SER A 190 -7.38 -11.52 38.32
N VAL A 191 -6.67 -12.37 39.07
CA VAL A 191 -6.31 -12.08 40.47
C VAL A 191 -5.36 -10.88 40.54
N ILE A 192 -4.35 -10.80 39.67
CA ILE A 192 -3.45 -9.64 39.60
C ILE A 192 -4.22 -8.36 39.28
N ALA A 193 -5.12 -8.40 38.30
CA ALA A 193 -5.95 -7.27 37.91
C ALA A 193 -6.75 -6.72 39.09
N LEU A 194 -7.41 -7.61 39.84
CA LEU A 194 -8.20 -7.26 41.03
C LEU A 194 -7.34 -6.58 42.12
N LYS A 195 -6.08 -6.98 42.26
CA LYS A 195 -5.15 -6.41 43.25
C LYS A 195 -4.59 -5.07 42.77
N LEU A 196 -4.21 -4.96 41.50
CA LEU A 196 -3.68 -3.73 40.92
C LEU A 196 -4.74 -2.64 40.79
N GLN A 197 -6.00 -2.98 40.54
CA GLN A 197 -7.11 -2.02 40.52
C GLN A 197 -7.26 -1.25 41.84
N LYS A 198 -6.79 -1.81 42.96
CA LYS A 198 -6.83 -1.17 44.28
C LYS A 198 -5.59 -0.32 44.58
N GLN A 199 -4.56 -0.38 43.75
CA GLN A 199 -3.33 0.36 43.97
C GLN A 199 -3.52 1.82 43.56
N GLU A 200 -3.20 2.73 44.46
CA GLU A 200 -3.35 4.15 44.18
C GLU A 200 -2.42 4.62 43.06
N SER A 201 -1.28 3.97 42.82
CA SER A 201 -0.35 4.36 41.76
C SER A 201 -0.79 3.93 40.35
N VAL A 202 -1.76 3.02 40.23
CA VAL A 202 -2.30 2.53 38.96
C VAL A 202 -3.57 3.30 38.61
N GLN A 203 -3.67 3.82 37.39
CA GLN A 203 -4.82 4.58 36.92
C GLN A 203 -5.89 3.68 36.30
N ASN A 204 -5.50 2.87 35.31
CA ASN A 204 -6.39 1.94 34.62
C ASN A 204 -5.76 0.56 34.54
N VAL A 205 -6.61 -0.46 34.62
CA VAL A 205 -6.23 -1.86 34.39
C VAL A 205 -7.18 -2.42 33.35
N LYS A 206 -6.63 -2.87 32.23
CA LYS A 206 -7.38 -3.44 31.11
C LYS A 206 -6.81 -4.80 30.72
N PHE A 207 -7.65 -5.63 30.13
CA PHE A 207 -7.19 -6.83 29.45
C PHE A 207 -6.85 -6.52 27.99
N SER A 208 -5.94 -7.30 27.43
CA SER A 208 -5.58 -7.34 26.01
C SER A 208 -5.13 -8.75 25.64
N TYR A 209 -4.71 -8.98 24.41
CA TYR A 209 -4.15 -10.25 23.94
C TYR A 209 -2.71 -10.09 23.48
N GLN A 210 -1.83 -10.99 23.93
CA GLN A 210 -0.44 -11.04 23.46
C GLN A 210 -0.42 -11.38 21.96
N ASN A 211 0.11 -10.46 21.15
CA ASN A 211 0.17 -10.58 19.68
C ASN A 211 -1.18 -10.99 19.05
N GLY A 212 -2.30 -10.59 19.66
CA GLY A 212 -3.65 -10.90 19.17
C GLY A 212 -4.09 -12.36 19.32
N ASN A 213 -3.33 -13.22 20.00
CA ASN A 213 -3.74 -14.60 20.26
C ASN A 213 -4.78 -14.63 21.41
N THR A 214 -6.01 -15.08 21.10
CA THR A 214 -7.14 -15.12 22.04
C THR A 214 -6.94 -16.08 23.22
N LEU A 215 -5.99 -17.00 23.13
CA LEU A 215 -5.60 -17.91 24.22
C LEU A 215 -4.57 -17.27 25.16
N LYS A 216 -4.01 -16.11 24.82
CA LYS A 216 -2.93 -15.48 25.59
C LYS A 216 -3.32 -14.08 26.08
N PRO A 217 -4.28 -13.96 27.02
CA PRO A 217 -4.61 -12.65 27.60
C PRO A 217 -3.41 -12.03 28.32
N ILE A 218 -3.34 -10.71 28.39
CA ILE A 218 -2.33 -9.95 29.14
C ILE A 218 -3.02 -8.78 29.85
N LEU A 219 -2.32 -8.14 30.80
CA LEU A 219 -2.80 -6.89 31.40
C LEU A 219 -2.11 -5.70 30.74
N ALA A 220 -2.89 -4.69 30.38
CA ALA A 220 -2.41 -3.37 30.00
C ALA A 220 -2.74 -2.39 31.13
N LEU A 221 -1.74 -1.63 31.58
CA LEU A 221 -1.84 -0.73 32.72
C LEU A 221 -1.42 0.68 32.33
N ASP A 222 -2.18 1.66 32.82
CA ASP A 222 -1.80 3.07 32.83
C ASP A 222 -1.36 3.47 34.24
N TYR A 223 -0.25 4.21 34.36
CA TYR A 223 0.32 4.59 35.66
C TYR A 223 0.13 6.08 35.96
N LYS A 224 -0.14 6.45 37.23
CA LYS A 224 -0.37 7.85 37.60
C LYS A 224 0.91 8.69 37.45
N GLY A 225 0.77 9.91 36.91
CA GLY A 225 1.86 10.89 36.79
C GLY A 225 2.68 10.84 35.49
N GLU A 226 2.60 9.75 34.72
CA GLU A 226 3.17 9.64 33.35
C GLU A 226 2.12 9.90 32.25
N GLY A 227 0.87 10.20 32.64
CA GLY A 227 -0.25 10.44 31.72
C GLY A 227 -0.63 9.20 30.90
N LYS A 228 -1.49 9.37 29.88
CA LYS A 228 -1.81 8.31 28.88
C LYS A 228 -0.62 7.95 27.97
N GLU A 229 0.59 8.41 28.29
CA GLU A 229 1.74 8.34 27.37
C GLU A 229 2.60 7.09 27.55
N VAL A 230 2.48 6.33 28.64
CA VAL A 230 3.24 5.07 28.82
C VAL A 230 2.27 3.95 29.20
N THR A 231 2.26 2.86 28.42
CA THR A 231 1.46 1.67 28.73
C THR A 231 2.37 0.53 29.18
N PHE A 232 2.09 -0.02 30.36
CA PHE A 232 2.77 -1.22 30.86
C PHE A 232 1.98 -2.46 30.50
N HIS A 233 2.62 -3.44 29.86
CA HIS A 233 2.03 -4.73 29.57
C HIS A 233 2.61 -5.79 30.50
N LEU A 234 1.76 -6.47 31.26
CA LEU A 234 2.16 -7.59 32.11
C LEU A 234 1.94 -8.91 31.36
N HIS A 235 3.04 -9.58 31.09
CA HIS A 235 3.10 -10.93 30.53
C HIS A 235 3.40 -11.91 31.66
N VAL A 236 2.87 -13.12 31.57
CA VAL A 236 3.10 -14.18 32.56
C VAL A 236 3.74 -15.36 31.88
N CYS A 237 4.74 -15.95 32.54
CA CYS A 237 5.41 -17.15 32.08
C CYS A 237 5.62 -18.13 33.25
N PRO A 238 5.71 -19.43 33.00
CA PRO A 238 6.15 -20.39 34.01
C PRO A 238 7.63 -20.23 34.32
N GLU A 239 8.03 -20.60 35.53
CA GLU A 239 9.44 -20.80 35.87
C GLU A 239 10.07 -21.90 34.99
N GLU A 240 11.32 -21.69 34.59
CA GLU A 240 12.06 -22.59 33.71
C GLU A 240 12.11 -24.02 34.24
N GLY A 241 11.76 -25.00 33.40
CA GLY A 241 11.70 -26.41 33.79
C GLY A 241 10.35 -26.86 34.38
N THR A 242 9.33 -25.99 34.41
CA THR A 242 7.94 -26.39 34.78
C THR A 242 7.42 -27.54 33.91
N PHE A 243 7.65 -27.46 32.59
CA PHE A 243 7.31 -28.49 31.63
C PHE A 243 8.49 -28.76 30.69
N LYS A 244 8.64 -30.01 30.23
CA LYS A 244 9.64 -30.37 29.22
C LYS A 244 9.16 -29.92 27.83
N TYR A 245 10.02 -29.30 27.04
CA TYR A 245 9.68 -28.82 25.68
C TYR A 245 9.15 -29.93 24.77
N SER A 246 9.70 -31.14 24.87
CA SER A 246 9.25 -32.30 24.11
C SER A 246 7.78 -32.69 24.35
N ARG A 247 7.11 -32.20 25.42
CA ARG A 247 5.65 -32.36 25.61
C ARG A 247 4.83 -31.56 24.60
N PHE A 248 5.39 -30.47 24.08
CA PHE A 248 4.77 -29.57 23.12
C PHE A 248 5.37 -29.73 21.72
N HIS A 249 5.97 -30.90 21.44
CA HIS A 249 6.45 -31.23 20.11
C HIS A 249 5.35 -30.98 19.07
N ILE A 250 5.75 -30.53 17.88
CA ILE A 250 4.82 -30.07 16.83
C ILE A 250 3.76 -31.12 16.45
N ASN A 251 4.17 -32.40 16.42
CA ASN A 251 3.30 -33.55 16.11
C ASN A 251 2.45 -34.06 17.29
N LYS A 252 2.47 -33.43 18.47
CA LYS A 252 1.70 -33.88 19.63
C LYS A 252 0.35 -33.20 19.71
N ASN A 253 -0.67 -33.99 20.05
CA ASN A 253 -1.96 -33.50 20.48
C ASN A 253 -1.91 -33.15 21.98
N ASN A 254 -2.30 -31.93 22.33
CA ASN A 254 -2.54 -31.51 23.71
C ASN A 254 -3.96 -30.96 23.93
N VAL A 255 -4.82 -30.97 22.91
CA VAL A 255 -6.24 -30.64 23.00
C VAL A 255 -7.05 -31.81 22.44
N ARG A 256 -7.68 -32.57 23.34
CA ARG A 256 -8.44 -33.77 22.97
C ARG A 256 -9.72 -33.40 22.22
N GLN A 257 -10.02 -34.11 21.14
CA GLN A 257 -11.23 -33.83 20.33
C GLN A 257 -12.52 -34.00 21.12
N SER A 258 -12.61 -35.05 21.94
CA SER A 258 -13.78 -35.33 22.80
C SER A 258 -14.05 -34.19 23.78
N TRP A 259 -12.99 -33.70 24.44
CA TRP A 259 -13.06 -32.53 25.32
C TRP A 259 -13.47 -31.26 24.56
N PHE A 260 -12.87 -31.01 23.39
CA PHE A 260 -13.16 -29.82 22.60
C PHE A 260 -14.61 -29.76 22.10
N LYS A 261 -15.19 -30.92 21.74
CA LYS A 261 -16.58 -31.07 21.30
C LYS A 261 -17.60 -31.14 22.44
N GLY A 262 -17.15 -31.17 23.70
CA GLY A 262 -18.03 -31.34 24.86
C GLY A 262 -18.68 -32.73 24.97
N GLN A 263 -18.09 -33.74 24.31
CA GLN A 263 -18.52 -35.13 24.36
C GLN A 263 -17.65 -35.86 25.38
N GLU A 264 -18.17 -36.21 26.56
CA GLU A 264 -17.45 -37.04 27.52
C GLU A 264 -17.47 -38.51 27.05
N SER A 265 -16.58 -38.87 26.13
CA SER A 265 -16.24 -40.26 25.82
C SER A 265 -14.92 -40.64 26.48
N GLU A 266 -14.89 -41.77 27.20
CA GLU A 266 -13.67 -42.30 27.83
C GLU A 266 -12.72 -42.98 26.82
N GLU A 267 -13.21 -43.27 25.62
CA GLU A 267 -12.41 -43.85 24.54
C GLU A 267 -11.67 -42.74 23.76
N VAL A 268 -10.34 -42.83 23.77
CA VAL A 268 -9.45 -42.00 22.94
C VAL A 268 -9.52 -42.53 21.50
N SER A 269 -9.89 -41.68 20.54
CA SER A 269 -9.83 -42.07 19.13
C SER A 269 -8.38 -42.43 18.76
N PRO A 270 -8.14 -43.52 18.01
CA PRO A 270 -6.78 -43.95 17.68
C PRO A 270 -5.99 -42.93 16.84
N GLU A 271 -6.69 -41.99 16.18
CA GLU A 271 -6.11 -40.90 15.40
C GLU A 271 -6.59 -39.56 15.97
N GLU A 272 -5.75 -38.90 16.76
CA GLU A 272 -6.00 -37.52 17.20
C GLU A 272 -5.06 -36.55 16.45
N PRO A 273 -5.57 -35.41 15.97
CA PRO A 273 -4.78 -34.45 15.22
C PRO A 273 -3.75 -33.77 16.12
N ALA A 274 -2.58 -33.45 15.58
CA ALA A 274 -1.60 -32.62 16.27
C ALA A 274 -2.16 -31.21 16.55
N THR A 275 -1.67 -30.56 17.61
CA THR A 275 -2.11 -29.21 18.00
C THR A 275 -0.94 -28.22 18.04
N PRO A 276 -0.27 -27.97 16.89
CA PRO A 276 0.95 -27.19 16.82
C PRO A 276 0.79 -25.71 17.22
N HIS A 277 -0.32 -25.03 16.90
CA HIS A 277 -0.55 -23.64 17.31
C HIS A 277 -0.78 -23.53 18.82
N TYR A 278 -1.60 -24.41 19.41
CA TYR A 278 -1.80 -24.48 20.85
C TYR A 278 -0.47 -24.79 21.58
N ASN A 279 0.30 -25.75 21.07
CA ASN A 279 1.59 -26.13 21.63
C ASN A 279 2.57 -24.94 21.59
N THR A 280 2.65 -24.25 20.45
CA THR A 280 3.54 -23.10 20.27
C THR A 280 3.14 -21.93 21.17
N ALA A 281 1.84 -21.70 21.38
CA ALA A 281 1.34 -20.65 22.27
C ALA A 281 1.88 -20.81 23.70
N ILE A 282 1.96 -22.05 24.21
CA ILE A 282 2.52 -22.36 25.53
C ILE A 282 4.04 -22.31 25.51
N LEU A 283 4.69 -22.89 24.48
CA LEU A 283 6.15 -22.86 24.38
C LEU A 283 6.71 -21.43 24.32
N GLN A 284 6.01 -20.50 23.66
CA GLN A 284 6.39 -19.08 23.64
C GLN A 284 6.45 -18.47 25.05
N ASP A 285 5.61 -18.92 26.00
CA ASP A 285 5.72 -18.48 27.40
C ASP A 285 6.91 -19.16 28.09
N LEU A 286 7.13 -20.45 27.82
CA LEU A 286 8.24 -21.21 28.41
C LEU A 286 9.62 -20.71 27.98
N THR A 287 9.77 -20.26 26.73
CA THR A 287 11.06 -19.77 26.18
C THR A 287 11.20 -18.25 26.26
N MET A 288 10.22 -17.54 26.83
CA MET A 288 10.19 -16.07 26.90
C MET A 288 11.46 -15.51 27.56
N THR A 289 11.86 -16.06 28.70
CA THR A 289 13.05 -15.62 29.44
C THR A 289 14.32 -15.77 28.61
N SER A 290 14.56 -16.95 28.05
CA SER A 290 15.77 -17.28 27.29
C SER A 290 15.89 -16.42 26.03
N ASN A 291 14.79 -16.22 25.30
CA ASN A 291 14.77 -15.38 24.11
C ASN A 291 15.07 -13.91 24.41
N ASN A 292 14.50 -13.37 25.51
CA ASN A 292 14.79 -12.00 25.92
C ASN A 292 16.23 -11.83 26.43
N GLN A 293 16.78 -12.81 27.14
CA GLN A 293 18.19 -12.81 27.56
C GLN A 293 19.12 -12.82 26.35
N CYS A 294 18.87 -13.68 25.36
CA CYS A 294 19.61 -13.70 24.11
C CYS A 294 19.59 -12.34 23.40
N MET A 295 18.42 -11.71 23.32
CA MET A 295 18.27 -10.38 22.73
C MET A 295 19.08 -9.31 23.47
N LYS A 296 19.00 -9.28 24.81
CA LYS A 296 19.77 -8.35 25.65
C LYS A 296 21.27 -8.55 25.46
N SER A 297 21.75 -9.79 25.46
CA SER A 297 23.17 -10.13 25.28
C SER A 297 23.67 -9.78 23.89
N ALA A 298 22.91 -10.10 22.83
CA ALA A 298 23.31 -9.80 21.45
C ALA A 298 23.43 -8.29 21.20
N LEU A 299 22.50 -7.50 21.78
CA LEU A 299 22.46 -6.05 21.65
C LEU A 299 23.28 -5.30 22.71
N HIS A 300 23.96 -6.01 23.61
CA HIS A 300 24.92 -5.40 24.53
C HIS A 300 26.03 -4.72 23.73
N ASP A 301 26.34 -3.47 24.10
CA ASP A 301 27.32 -2.58 23.45
C ASP A 301 27.17 -2.44 21.91
N ALA A 302 25.96 -2.54 21.38
CA ALA A 302 25.68 -2.44 19.95
C ALA A 302 24.79 -1.24 19.61
N SER A 303 25.26 -0.01 19.89
CA SER A 303 24.47 1.23 19.69
C SER A 303 23.95 1.40 18.27
N SER A 304 24.82 1.32 17.25
CA SER A 304 24.42 1.43 15.84
C SER A 304 23.39 0.38 15.42
N VAL A 305 23.45 -0.83 15.99
CA VAL A 305 22.47 -1.90 15.74
C VAL A 305 21.13 -1.55 16.38
N LYS A 306 21.11 -1.06 17.62
CA LYS A 306 19.88 -0.60 18.29
C LYS A 306 19.20 0.54 17.55
N GLU A 307 19.97 1.48 17.03
CA GLU A 307 19.48 2.57 16.18
C GLU A 307 18.94 2.04 14.85
N GLY A 308 19.64 1.09 14.20
CA GLY A 308 19.14 0.42 12.99
C GLY A 308 17.82 -0.33 13.23
N ILE A 309 17.69 -1.04 14.35
CA ILE A 309 16.43 -1.68 14.78
C ILE A 309 15.34 -0.62 15.01
N SER A 310 15.69 0.52 15.60
CA SER A 310 14.74 1.63 15.81
C SER A 310 14.19 2.15 14.48
N LEU A 311 15.05 2.37 13.47
CA LEU A 311 14.64 2.75 12.12
C LEU A 311 13.72 1.70 11.47
N LEU A 312 14.08 0.42 11.58
CA LEU A 312 13.26 -0.67 11.04
C LEU A 312 11.88 -0.74 11.71
N ARG A 313 11.78 -0.43 13.00
CA ARG A 313 10.50 -0.37 13.72
C ARG A 313 9.64 0.81 13.28
N ILE A 314 10.23 1.99 13.08
CA ILE A 314 9.51 3.14 12.50
C ILE A 314 8.95 2.74 11.14
N TRP A 315 9.78 2.12 10.29
CA TRP A 315 9.34 1.64 8.98
C TRP A 315 8.18 0.64 9.06
N LEU A 316 8.24 -0.34 9.97
CA LEU A 316 7.13 -1.29 10.20
C LEU A 316 5.83 -0.56 10.59
N GLN A 317 5.92 0.43 11.47
CA GLN A 317 4.78 1.23 11.92
C GLN A 317 4.19 2.08 10.79
N GLN A 318 5.04 2.75 10.00
CA GLN A 318 4.60 3.55 8.85
C GLN A 318 3.90 2.71 7.78
N ARG A 319 4.10 1.39 7.77
CA ARG A 319 3.46 0.44 6.84
C ARG A 319 2.40 -0.43 7.49
N GLU A 320 2.05 -0.20 8.76
CA GLU A 320 1.10 -1.02 9.54
C GLU A 320 1.41 -2.54 9.44
N LEU A 321 2.70 -2.91 9.48
CA LEU A 321 3.17 -4.30 9.37
C LEU A 321 3.27 -5.01 10.72
N ASP A 322 3.48 -4.25 11.80
CA ASP A 322 3.59 -4.74 13.19
C ASP A 322 2.24 -4.81 13.92
N VAL A 323 1.13 -4.55 13.22
CA VAL A 323 -0.21 -4.45 13.79
C VAL A 323 -0.93 -5.80 13.76
N GLY A 324 -1.64 -6.10 14.85
CA GLY A 324 -2.64 -7.17 14.92
C GLY A 324 -2.11 -8.60 15.05
N HIS A 325 -3.00 -9.57 14.86
CA HIS A 325 -2.69 -10.99 15.01
C HIS A 325 -1.80 -11.48 13.87
N GLY A 326 -0.68 -12.13 14.20
CA GLY A 326 0.28 -12.61 13.21
C GLY A 326 1.08 -11.51 12.50
N GLY A 327 1.04 -10.27 13.00
CA GLY A 327 1.83 -9.15 12.46
C GLY A 327 3.34 -9.36 12.60
N PHE A 328 4.11 -8.67 11.74
CA PHE A 328 5.58 -8.67 11.80
C PHE A 328 6.06 -7.73 12.90
N SER A 329 6.04 -8.24 14.13
CA SER A 329 6.28 -7.42 15.31
C SER A 329 7.70 -6.85 15.37
N GLY A 330 7.89 -5.78 16.15
CA GLY A 330 9.22 -5.27 16.46
C GLY A 330 10.14 -6.30 17.16
N PHE A 331 9.55 -7.26 17.89
CA PHE A 331 10.29 -8.40 18.46
C PHE A 331 10.81 -9.32 17.35
N THR A 332 9.94 -9.72 16.41
CA THR A 332 10.32 -10.55 15.24
C THR A 332 11.42 -9.87 14.42
N MET A 333 11.31 -8.56 14.18
CA MET A 333 12.34 -7.78 13.49
C MET A 333 13.67 -7.78 14.26
N SER A 334 13.62 -7.56 15.57
CA SER A 334 14.84 -7.56 16.40
C SER A 334 15.52 -8.93 16.43
N MET A 335 14.74 -10.00 16.55
CA MET A 335 15.25 -11.37 16.47
C MET A 335 15.85 -11.67 15.10
N TYR A 336 15.26 -11.16 14.01
CA TYR A 336 15.80 -11.33 12.68
C TYR A 336 17.13 -10.60 12.49
N VAL A 337 17.28 -9.37 13.00
CA VAL A 337 18.57 -8.66 13.01
C VAL A 337 19.62 -9.47 13.80
N ILE A 338 19.24 -10.08 14.93
CA ILE A 338 20.14 -10.95 15.71
C ILE A 338 20.53 -12.20 14.93
N TYR A 339 19.59 -12.82 14.21
CA TYR A 339 19.88 -13.92 13.30
C TYR A 339 20.88 -13.51 12.21
N LEU A 340 20.69 -12.34 11.60
CA LEU A 340 21.64 -11.85 10.60
C LEU A 340 23.04 -11.58 11.18
N LEU A 341 23.12 -11.10 12.44
CA LEU A 341 24.39 -10.96 13.15
C LEU A 341 25.04 -12.30 13.45
N SER A 342 24.28 -13.30 13.91
CA SER A 342 24.82 -14.64 14.22
C SER A 342 25.31 -15.37 12.97
N ARG A 343 24.66 -15.14 11.83
CA ARG A 343 25.08 -15.65 10.51
C ARG A 343 26.15 -14.79 9.82
N ARG A 344 26.67 -13.76 10.49
CA ARG A 344 27.68 -12.80 9.96
C ARG A 344 27.26 -12.09 8.67
N LYS A 345 25.95 -12.02 8.40
CA LYS A 345 25.36 -11.20 7.32
C LYS A 345 25.34 -9.71 7.70
N LEU A 346 25.33 -9.41 9.00
CA LEU A 346 25.53 -8.08 9.57
C LEU A 346 26.74 -8.08 10.50
N ASN A 347 27.31 -6.90 10.74
CA ASN A 347 28.40 -6.67 11.69
C ASN A 347 28.06 -5.52 12.63
N LYS A 348 28.42 -5.64 13.93
CA LYS A 348 28.26 -4.57 14.93
C LYS A 348 28.98 -3.26 14.57
N MET A 349 29.99 -3.31 13.70
CA MET A 349 30.72 -2.13 13.20
C MET A 349 29.97 -1.34 12.11
N MET A 350 28.89 -1.90 11.55
CA MET A 350 28.08 -1.21 10.54
C MET A 350 27.37 0.01 11.13
N SER A 351 27.15 1.03 10.30
CA SER A 351 26.31 2.18 10.67
C SER A 351 24.84 1.77 10.82
N ASN A 352 24.05 2.57 11.54
CA ASN A 352 22.61 2.37 11.70
C ASN A 352 21.87 2.26 10.34
N TYR A 353 22.26 3.06 9.36
CA TYR A 353 21.78 3.02 7.98
C TYR A 353 22.13 1.69 7.30
N GLN A 354 23.38 1.23 7.40
CA GLN A 354 23.81 -0.04 6.81
C GLN A 354 23.06 -1.23 7.42
N ILE A 355 22.86 -1.24 8.74
CA ILE A 355 22.06 -2.26 9.42
C ILE A 355 20.63 -2.29 8.86
N MET A 356 19.98 -1.13 8.78
CA MET A 356 18.61 -1.01 8.26
C MET A 356 18.54 -1.46 6.79
N ARG A 357 19.36 -0.87 5.91
CA ARG A 357 19.37 -1.17 4.47
C ARG A 357 19.66 -2.64 4.18
N ASN A 358 20.66 -3.21 4.84
CA ASN A 358 21.03 -4.60 4.60
C ASN A 358 19.97 -5.57 5.14
N THR A 359 19.28 -5.23 6.23
CA THR A 359 18.16 -6.03 6.73
C THR A 359 17.00 -6.03 5.72
N LEU A 360 16.61 -4.86 5.19
CA LEU A 360 15.57 -4.76 4.15
C LEU A 360 15.98 -5.52 2.87
N LEU A 361 17.25 -5.44 2.46
CA LEU A 361 17.77 -6.19 1.32
C LEU A 361 17.68 -7.71 1.50
N GLN A 362 17.90 -8.22 2.71
CA GLN A 362 17.75 -9.65 2.99
C GLN A 362 16.26 -10.05 3.02
N LEU A 363 15.39 -9.25 3.67
CA LEU A 363 13.94 -9.49 3.68
C LEU A 363 13.33 -9.50 2.27
N ALA A 364 13.80 -8.62 1.38
CA ALA A 364 13.37 -8.57 -0.02
C ALA A 364 13.76 -9.84 -0.80
N LYS A 365 14.82 -10.55 -0.40
CA LYS A 365 15.34 -11.73 -1.11
C LYS A 365 14.84 -13.05 -0.55
N GLU A 366 14.81 -13.18 0.77
CA GLU A 366 14.45 -14.43 1.45
C GLU A 366 12.97 -14.78 1.28
N ASN A 367 12.64 -16.08 1.37
CA ASN A 367 11.27 -16.56 1.33
C ASN A 367 10.97 -17.49 2.50
N TRP A 368 10.46 -16.91 3.59
CA TRP A 368 10.21 -17.65 4.84
C TRP A 368 9.03 -18.63 4.75
N THR A 369 8.32 -18.65 3.61
CA THR A 369 7.27 -19.65 3.33
C THR A 369 7.83 -20.94 2.74
N GLU A 370 9.10 -20.93 2.33
CA GLU A 370 9.83 -22.08 1.78
C GLU A 370 10.98 -22.44 2.71
N GLU A 371 11.90 -21.49 2.94
CA GLU A 371 13.04 -21.67 3.83
C GLU A 371 13.10 -20.52 4.84
N GLY A 372 12.73 -20.83 6.07
CA GLY A 372 12.67 -19.89 7.19
C GLY A 372 14.02 -19.73 7.92
N PRO A 373 14.26 -18.59 8.60
CA PRO A 373 15.44 -18.44 9.46
C PRO A 373 15.45 -19.44 10.62
N ASP A 374 16.64 -19.94 10.94
CA ASP A 374 16.87 -20.82 12.09
C ASP A 374 17.95 -20.20 12.99
N LEU A 375 17.55 -19.71 14.17
CA LEU A 375 18.47 -19.15 15.15
C LEU A 375 19.14 -20.22 16.02
N CYS A 376 18.61 -21.45 16.04
CA CYS A 376 19.13 -22.55 16.83
C CYS A 376 20.48 -23.00 16.26
N GLY A 377 21.57 -22.67 16.97
CA GLY A 377 22.92 -23.11 16.61
C GLY A 377 23.27 -24.51 17.10
N ASP A 378 22.56 -25.00 18.12
CA ASP A 378 22.82 -26.27 18.80
C ASP A 378 21.65 -27.24 18.61
N LYS A 379 21.89 -28.31 17.84
CA LYS A 379 20.90 -29.37 17.54
C LYS A 379 21.18 -30.67 18.32
N SER A 380 21.72 -30.54 19.54
CA SER A 380 22.14 -31.69 20.36
C SER A 380 21.00 -32.45 21.03
N ASP A 381 19.81 -31.86 21.19
CA ASP A 381 18.65 -32.55 21.77
C ASP A 381 17.95 -33.40 20.70
N PRO A 382 17.95 -34.74 20.82
CA PRO A 382 17.35 -35.63 19.82
C PRO A 382 15.82 -35.50 19.72
N ASN A 383 15.17 -34.79 20.65
CA ASN A 383 13.71 -34.56 20.63
C ASN A 383 13.32 -33.21 20.00
N GLN A 384 14.29 -32.41 19.54
CA GLN A 384 13.99 -31.18 18.80
C GLN A 384 13.31 -31.52 17.47
N PRO A 385 12.22 -30.83 17.09
CA PRO A 385 11.59 -31.04 15.80
C PRO A 385 12.51 -30.60 14.65
N MET A 386 12.36 -31.21 13.48
CA MET A 386 13.12 -30.80 12.30
C MET A 386 12.53 -29.52 11.71
N THR A 387 13.36 -28.71 11.06
CA THR A 387 12.92 -27.49 10.38
C THR A 387 11.85 -27.80 9.32
N ASP A 388 11.99 -28.91 8.61
CA ASP A 388 11.05 -29.37 7.58
C ASP A 388 9.66 -29.69 8.18
N ASP A 389 9.60 -30.20 9.42
CA ASP A 389 8.32 -30.47 10.11
C ASP A 389 7.54 -29.17 10.32
N PHE A 390 8.24 -28.07 10.67
CA PHE A 390 7.62 -26.76 10.81
C PHE A 390 7.12 -26.21 9.47
N GLN A 391 7.87 -26.39 8.38
CA GLN A 391 7.51 -25.89 7.05
C GLN A 391 6.27 -26.58 6.47
N GLN A 392 6.03 -27.84 6.82
CA GLN A 392 4.83 -28.57 6.40
C GLN A 392 3.56 -28.06 7.08
N ILE A 393 3.68 -27.50 8.29
CA ILE A 393 2.55 -27.14 9.14
C ILE A 393 2.26 -25.64 9.11
N PHE A 394 3.29 -24.81 9.25
CA PHE A 394 3.15 -23.35 9.35
C PHE A 394 3.36 -22.65 8.02
N ASN A 395 2.67 -21.53 7.83
CA ASN A 395 2.80 -20.74 6.60
C ASN A 395 4.16 -20.00 6.49
N CYS A 396 4.76 -19.67 7.62
CA CYS A 396 6.06 -19.03 7.73
C CYS A 396 6.83 -19.60 8.91
N VAL A 397 8.13 -19.83 8.74
CA VAL A 397 8.98 -20.40 9.79
C VAL A 397 10.07 -19.42 10.19
N PHE A 398 10.22 -19.19 11.49
CA PHE A 398 11.41 -18.59 12.07
C PHE A 398 11.65 -19.26 13.44
N LEU A 399 12.64 -20.16 13.50
CA LEU A 399 12.95 -20.90 14.72
C LEU A 399 13.75 -20.04 15.71
N ASP A 400 13.35 -20.11 16.98
CA ASP A 400 14.02 -19.45 18.08
C ASP A 400 15.35 -20.13 18.47
N LEU A 401 16.02 -19.61 19.50
CA LEU A 401 17.32 -20.15 19.95
C LEU A 401 17.26 -21.59 20.47
N THR A 402 16.07 -22.10 20.82
CA THR A 402 15.88 -23.45 21.37
C THR A 402 15.59 -24.50 20.31
N GLY A 403 15.18 -24.07 19.10
CA GLY A 403 14.72 -24.93 18.02
C GLY A 403 13.30 -25.51 18.21
N TYR A 404 12.65 -25.25 19.34
CA TYR A 404 11.29 -25.75 19.64
C TYR A 404 10.17 -24.78 19.25
N VAL A 405 10.47 -23.47 19.13
CA VAL A 405 9.45 -22.43 18.91
C VAL A 405 9.59 -21.80 17.54
N ASN A 406 8.49 -21.80 16.78
CA ASN A 406 8.33 -20.94 15.63
C ASN A 406 7.82 -19.55 16.08
N LEU A 407 8.69 -18.54 15.99
CA LEU A 407 8.37 -17.14 16.30
C LEU A 407 7.32 -16.55 15.34
N CYS A 408 7.17 -17.14 14.15
CA CYS A 408 6.21 -16.76 13.12
C CYS A 408 4.99 -17.68 13.05
N SER A 409 4.72 -18.47 14.10
CA SER A 409 3.61 -19.46 14.14
C SER A 409 2.25 -18.89 13.76
N GLU A 410 1.94 -17.65 14.14
CA GLU A 410 0.66 -17.00 13.80
C GLU A 410 0.71 -16.19 12.49
N MET A 411 1.89 -16.05 11.88
CA MET A 411 2.07 -15.23 10.69
C MET A 411 1.56 -15.96 9.45
N THR A 412 0.62 -15.33 8.75
CA THR A 412 0.10 -15.89 7.50
C THR A 412 1.08 -15.65 6.34
N LYS A 413 1.00 -16.52 5.32
CA LYS A 413 1.74 -16.36 4.06
C LYS A 413 1.51 -14.97 3.44
N SER A 414 0.26 -14.51 3.44
CA SER A 414 -0.08 -13.17 2.94
C SER A 414 0.67 -12.07 3.70
N THR A 415 0.69 -12.12 5.03
CA THR A 415 1.36 -11.11 5.88
C THR A 415 2.85 -11.05 5.59
N PHE A 416 3.54 -12.19 5.49
CA PHE A 416 4.96 -12.21 5.14
C PHE A 416 5.22 -11.69 3.72
N LEU A 417 4.41 -12.09 2.73
CA LEU A 417 4.54 -11.57 1.36
C LEU A 417 4.34 -10.04 1.30
N ARG A 418 3.51 -9.47 2.18
CA ARG A 418 3.40 -8.01 2.33
C ARG A 418 4.69 -7.38 2.84
N VAL A 419 5.32 -7.98 3.86
CA VAL A 419 6.61 -7.51 4.41
C VAL A 419 7.69 -7.58 3.34
N LYS A 420 7.79 -8.70 2.62
CA LYS A 420 8.74 -8.87 1.51
C LYS A 420 8.54 -7.82 0.43
N HIS A 421 7.30 -7.63 -0.02
CA HIS A 421 6.96 -6.63 -1.04
C HIS A 421 7.30 -5.20 -0.58
N GLU A 422 6.97 -4.84 0.67
CA GLU A 422 7.35 -3.53 1.23
C GLU A 422 8.87 -3.37 1.33
N ALA A 423 9.61 -4.44 1.66
CA ALA A 423 11.07 -4.40 1.69
C ALA A 423 11.67 -4.21 0.28
N GLU A 424 11.10 -4.87 -0.75
CA GLU A 424 11.48 -4.67 -2.15
C GLU A 424 11.24 -3.23 -2.60
N LEU A 425 10.09 -2.63 -2.24
CA LEU A 425 9.79 -1.23 -2.51
C LEU A 425 10.76 -0.30 -1.78
N ALA A 426 11.03 -0.57 -0.49
CA ALA A 426 11.95 0.25 0.29
C ALA A 426 13.36 0.24 -0.27
N VAL A 427 13.85 -0.91 -0.75
CA VAL A 427 15.14 -1.01 -1.44
C VAL A 427 15.15 -0.18 -2.72
N LYS A 428 14.10 -0.26 -3.55
CA LYS A 428 13.99 0.55 -4.78
C LYS A 428 13.97 2.05 -4.47
N ILE A 429 13.25 2.47 -3.43
CA ILE A 429 13.19 3.87 -2.97
C ILE A 429 14.58 4.35 -2.53
N LEU A 430 15.35 3.53 -1.81
CA LEU A 430 16.71 3.87 -1.40
C LEU A 430 17.71 3.94 -2.56
N GLU A 431 17.40 3.34 -3.70
CA GLU A 431 18.25 3.34 -4.90
C GLU A 431 17.87 4.48 -5.88
N ASP A 432 16.68 5.06 -5.74
CA ASP A 432 16.20 6.16 -6.57
C ASP A 432 16.68 7.52 -6.05
N LYS A 433 17.63 8.13 -6.76
CA LYS A 433 18.24 9.43 -6.40
C LYS A 433 17.31 10.63 -6.60
N THR A 434 16.15 10.45 -7.24
CA THR A 434 15.21 11.55 -7.53
C THR A 434 14.15 11.72 -6.44
N VAL A 435 14.10 10.81 -5.48
CA VAL A 435 13.05 10.71 -4.47
C VAL A 435 13.61 11.09 -3.11
N ASP A 436 12.84 11.84 -2.32
CA ASP A 436 13.11 11.99 -0.90
C ASP A 436 12.79 10.67 -0.16
N SER A 437 13.75 9.75 -0.25
CA SER A 437 13.64 8.41 0.33
C SER A 437 13.42 8.45 1.84
N PHE A 438 13.93 9.47 2.53
CA PHE A 438 13.78 9.62 3.97
C PHE A 438 12.32 9.90 4.34
N HIS A 439 11.71 10.89 3.69
CA HIS A 439 10.32 11.25 3.90
C HIS A 439 9.38 10.07 3.60
N VAL A 440 9.58 9.41 2.46
CA VAL A 440 8.73 8.28 2.03
C VAL A 440 8.80 7.10 3.00
N LEU A 441 9.99 6.77 3.52
CA LEU A 441 10.18 5.59 4.37
C LEU A 441 9.80 5.80 5.83
N PHE A 442 10.07 6.99 6.39
CA PHE A 442 9.99 7.21 7.83
C PHE A 442 8.94 8.23 8.27
N LEU A 443 8.53 9.16 7.39
CA LEU A 443 7.60 10.23 7.74
C LEU A 443 6.20 10.03 7.14
N MET A 444 6.09 9.31 6.03
CA MET A 444 4.82 9.10 5.33
C MET A 444 4.11 7.79 5.73
N PRO A 445 2.96 7.85 6.44
CA PRO A 445 2.18 6.66 6.80
C PRO A 445 1.38 6.14 5.60
N VAL A 446 1.63 4.88 5.24
CA VAL A 446 0.88 4.16 4.19
C VAL A 446 -0.16 3.27 4.86
N LYS A 447 -1.33 3.87 5.11
CA LYS A 447 -2.48 3.14 5.68
C LYS A 447 -2.95 2.05 4.73
N PHE A 448 -3.47 0.96 5.28
CA PHE A 448 -4.00 -0.16 4.49
C PHE A 448 -4.92 0.27 3.34
N THR A 449 -5.84 1.23 3.57
CA THR A 449 -6.81 1.63 2.55
C THR A 449 -6.25 2.47 1.41
N ARG A 450 -5.06 3.07 1.57
CA ARG A 450 -4.37 3.80 0.50
C ARG A 450 -3.52 2.88 -0.36
N LYS A 451 -3.13 1.72 0.18
CA LYS A 451 -2.24 0.77 -0.48
C LYS A 451 -2.91 -0.07 -1.57
N PHE A 452 -4.22 -0.33 -1.45
CA PHE A 452 -4.93 -1.26 -2.32
C PHE A 452 -5.95 -0.52 -3.18
N GLU A 453 -5.98 -0.82 -4.49
CA GLU A 453 -6.96 -0.23 -5.40
C GLU A 453 -8.37 -0.74 -5.09
N HIS A 454 -8.51 -2.04 -4.84
CA HIS A 454 -9.80 -2.65 -4.50
C HIS A 454 -9.80 -3.18 -3.07
N ILE A 455 -10.94 -3.02 -2.38
CA ILE A 455 -11.12 -3.46 -1.00
C ILE A 455 -12.48 -4.13 -0.87
N PHE A 456 -12.57 -5.24 -0.14
CA PHE A 456 -13.86 -5.80 0.22
C PHE A 456 -13.95 -6.19 1.69
N HIS A 457 -15.18 -6.26 2.19
CA HIS A 457 -15.51 -6.62 3.55
C HIS A 457 -16.43 -7.84 3.54
N VAL A 458 -16.13 -8.82 4.40
CA VAL A 458 -17.12 -9.85 4.77
C VAL A 458 -18.03 -9.21 5.83
N THR A 459 -19.29 -8.97 5.47
CA THR A 459 -20.23 -8.25 6.34
C THR A 459 -20.96 -9.18 7.32
N CYS A 460 -21.01 -10.49 7.04
CA CYS A 460 -21.53 -11.51 7.96
C CYS A 460 -20.42 -12.49 8.34
N ILE A 461 -19.79 -12.28 9.51
CA ILE A 461 -18.66 -13.10 9.98
C ILE A 461 -19.07 -14.53 10.31
N GLU A 462 -20.31 -14.73 10.76
CA GLU A 462 -20.83 -16.07 11.08
C GLU A 462 -20.82 -17.03 9.90
N GLU A 463 -20.95 -16.54 8.66
CA GLU A 463 -20.87 -17.38 7.46
C GLU A 463 -19.53 -18.11 7.34
N LEU A 464 -18.47 -17.61 7.98
CA LEU A 464 -17.17 -18.27 8.01
C LEU A 464 -17.18 -19.59 8.80
N LYS A 465 -18.17 -19.81 9.67
CA LYS A 465 -18.38 -21.13 10.31
C LYS A 465 -18.67 -22.20 9.24
N ASN A 466 -19.47 -21.87 8.23
CA ASN A 466 -19.76 -22.76 7.09
C ASN A 466 -18.51 -23.05 6.25
N THR A 467 -17.54 -22.11 6.21
CA THR A 467 -16.26 -22.33 5.53
C THR A 467 -15.44 -23.44 6.21
N VAL A 468 -15.50 -23.54 7.54
CA VAL A 468 -14.81 -24.61 8.30
C VAL A 468 -15.31 -25.97 7.82
N ASP A 469 -16.64 -26.15 7.74
CA ASP A 469 -17.25 -27.40 7.29
C ASP A 469 -16.91 -27.67 5.82
N LYS A 470 -17.06 -26.65 4.96
CA LYS A 470 -16.84 -26.79 3.51
C LYS A 470 -15.40 -27.21 3.16
N LEU A 471 -14.43 -26.78 3.97
CA LEU A 471 -13.01 -27.05 3.76
C LEU A 471 -12.45 -28.12 4.72
N ASN A 472 -13.30 -28.77 5.51
CA ASN A 472 -12.92 -29.78 6.51
C ASN A 472 -11.83 -29.31 7.50
N LEU A 473 -11.96 -28.09 8.04
CA LEU A 473 -10.95 -27.46 8.88
C LEU A 473 -11.15 -27.66 10.39
N HIS A 474 -11.86 -28.72 10.80
CA HIS A 474 -12.20 -28.94 12.22
C HIS A 474 -10.99 -29.17 13.12
N ASP A 475 -9.97 -29.87 12.63
CA ASP A 475 -8.75 -30.11 13.40
C ASP A 475 -7.98 -28.81 13.64
N ARG A 476 -7.93 -27.94 12.62
CA ARG A 476 -7.37 -26.60 12.74
C ARG A 476 -8.20 -25.72 13.67
N LEU A 477 -9.54 -25.78 13.60
CA LEU A 477 -10.42 -25.06 14.52
C LEU A 477 -10.13 -25.42 15.98
N LEU A 478 -9.89 -26.70 16.24
CA LEU A 478 -9.49 -27.20 17.55
C LEU A 478 -8.15 -26.60 17.99
N ASP A 479 -7.15 -26.58 17.11
CA ASP A 479 -5.82 -26.05 17.41
C ASP A 479 -5.83 -24.53 17.68
N TYR A 480 -6.67 -23.77 16.97
CA TYR A 480 -6.90 -22.34 17.23
C TYR A 480 -7.90 -22.07 18.38
N GLY A 481 -8.25 -23.08 19.16
CA GLY A 481 -9.08 -22.95 20.36
C GLY A 481 -10.55 -22.62 20.10
N GLY A 482 -11.04 -22.73 18.87
CA GLY A 482 -12.40 -22.35 18.46
C GLY A 482 -12.50 -21.06 17.65
N ASN A 483 -11.37 -20.40 17.35
CA ASN A 483 -11.37 -19.19 16.53
C ASN A 483 -11.51 -19.53 15.04
N TYR A 484 -12.75 -19.58 14.57
CA TYR A 484 -13.06 -19.92 13.18
C TYR A 484 -12.56 -18.89 12.16
N VAL A 485 -12.40 -17.62 12.55
CA VAL A 485 -11.90 -16.57 11.65
C VAL A 485 -10.43 -16.83 11.29
N HIS A 486 -9.56 -17.02 12.28
CA HIS A 486 -8.14 -17.34 12.04
C HIS A 486 -7.96 -18.72 11.40
N THR A 487 -8.87 -19.65 11.68
CA THR A 487 -8.87 -21.00 11.07
C THR A 487 -9.01 -20.93 9.54
N VAL A 488 -9.94 -20.12 9.04
CA VAL A 488 -10.32 -20.14 7.61
C VAL A 488 -9.52 -19.16 6.76
N ILE A 489 -9.01 -18.08 7.36
CA ILE A 489 -8.31 -16.99 6.66
C ILE A 489 -7.22 -17.50 5.71
N PRO A 490 -6.29 -18.38 6.12
CA PRO A 490 -5.19 -18.80 5.24
C PRO A 490 -5.69 -19.52 3.98
N ASN A 491 -6.72 -20.35 4.11
CA ASN A 491 -7.36 -21.04 3.00
C ASN A 491 -8.12 -20.07 2.09
N VAL A 492 -8.87 -19.12 2.66
CA VAL A 492 -9.55 -18.07 1.89
C VAL A 492 -8.55 -17.25 1.08
N MET A 493 -7.42 -16.85 1.67
CA MET A 493 -6.38 -16.11 0.97
C MET A 493 -5.75 -16.92 -0.17
N SER A 494 -5.50 -18.20 0.05
CA SER A 494 -5.00 -19.10 -1.00
C SER A 494 -6.00 -19.26 -2.15
N LEU A 495 -7.30 -19.40 -1.83
CA LEU A 495 -8.37 -19.47 -2.81
C LEU A 495 -8.45 -18.20 -3.66
N LEU A 496 -8.39 -17.02 -3.02
CA LEU A 496 -8.41 -15.73 -3.71
C LEU A 496 -7.17 -15.53 -4.58
N GLN A 497 -5.99 -15.90 -4.08
CA GLN A 497 -4.75 -15.82 -4.84
C GLN A 497 -4.78 -16.74 -6.08
N ARG A 498 -5.30 -17.96 -5.93
CA ARG A 498 -5.49 -18.89 -7.06
C ARG A 498 -6.52 -18.37 -8.07
N ALA A 499 -7.63 -17.82 -7.59
CA ALA A 499 -8.73 -17.36 -8.44
C ALA A 499 -8.39 -16.10 -9.24
N LEU A 500 -7.78 -15.12 -8.58
CA LEU A 500 -7.40 -13.85 -9.21
C LEU A 500 -6.12 -14.00 -10.03
N ASN A 501 -5.21 -14.90 -9.65
CA ASN A 501 -4.02 -15.27 -10.41
C ASN A 501 -3.26 -14.03 -10.93
N LYS A 502 -3.02 -13.93 -12.25
CA LYS A 502 -2.28 -12.84 -12.89
C LYS A 502 -2.96 -11.48 -12.78
N ARG A 503 -4.23 -11.40 -12.36
CA ARG A 503 -4.97 -10.13 -12.22
C ARG A 503 -4.47 -9.28 -11.06
N ILE A 504 -3.69 -9.84 -10.15
CA ILE A 504 -3.27 -9.18 -8.92
C ILE A 504 -1.78 -9.31 -8.72
N ASP A 505 -1.18 -8.28 -8.13
CA ASP A 505 0.19 -8.32 -7.63
C ASP A 505 0.20 -8.73 -6.15
N LEU A 506 -0.83 -8.35 -5.38
CA LEU A 506 -0.93 -8.65 -3.96
C LEU A 506 -2.39 -8.80 -3.50
N VAL A 507 -2.65 -9.72 -2.59
CA VAL A 507 -3.93 -9.82 -1.86
C VAL A 507 -3.65 -9.96 -0.37
N GLN A 508 -4.26 -9.10 0.45
CA GLN A 508 -3.92 -8.97 1.87
C GLN A 508 -5.14 -8.82 2.76
N ILE A 509 -5.04 -9.31 3.99
CA ILE A 509 -6.04 -9.04 5.03
C ILE A 509 -5.57 -7.84 5.84
N LYS A 510 -6.51 -6.93 6.13
CA LYS A 510 -6.26 -5.85 7.06
C LYS A 510 -6.13 -6.41 8.46
N GLN A 511 -4.97 -6.18 9.06
CA GLN A 511 -4.77 -6.41 10.48
C GLN A 511 -5.30 -5.22 11.28
N TYR A 512 -5.86 -5.49 12.46
CA TYR A 512 -6.42 -4.47 13.33
C TYR A 512 -5.58 -4.32 14.59
N PRO A 513 -5.49 -3.10 15.15
CA PRO A 513 -4.88 -2.89 16.45
C PRO A 513 -5.48 -3.82 17.51
N LEU A 514 -4.64 -4.24 18.44
CA LEU A 514 -5.04 -5.15 19.53
C LEU A 514 -6.11 -4.46 20.39
N LYS A 515 -7.27 -5.11 20.52
CA LYS A 515 -8.36 -4.60 21.36
C LYS A 515 -7.94 -4.64 22.83
N GLN A 516 -8.17 -3.56 23.55
CA GLN A 516 -8.12 -3.51 25.01
C GLN A 516 -9.54 -3.34 25.53
N TRP A 517 -9.89 -4.05 26.60
CA TRP A 517 -11.22 -3.97 27.23
C TRP A 517 -11.09 -3.90 28.74
N ASP A 518 -12.12 -3.37 29.40
CA ASP A 518 -12.11 -3.21 30.85
C ASP A 518 -12.21 -4.57 31.54
N ILE A 519 -11.61 -4.68 32.74
CA ILE A 519 -11.55 -5.96 33.47
C ILE A 519 -12.93 -6.45 33.93
N ASN A 520 -13.93 -5.57 33.95
CA ASN A 520 -15.30 -5.88 34.31
C ASN A 520 -16.11 -6.45 33.12
N ASP A 521 -15.59 -6.33 31.91
CA ASP A 521 -16.28 -6.72 30.68
C ASP A 521 -15.83 -8.12 30.23
N SER A 522 -16.74 -8.83 29.56
CA SER A 522 -16.40 -10.05 28.84
C SER A 522 -15.42 -9.76 27.71
N PRO A 523 -14.55 -10.71 27.34
CA PRO A 523 -13.66 -10.54 26.20
C PRO A 523 -14.42 -10.25 24.91
N PRO A 524 -13.85 -9.46 23.96
CA PRO A 524 -14.50 -9.11 22.71
C PRO A 524 -14.93 -10.35 21.92
N SER A 525 -16.15 -10.33 21.36
CA SER A 525 -16.64 -11.43 20.55
C SER A 525 -15.85 -11.55 19.25
N ILE A 526 -15.74 -12.77 18.74
CA ILE A 526 -15.21 -13.04 17.40
C ILE A 526 -16.12 -12.41 16.33
N GLU A 527 -17.42 -12.32 16.61
CA GLU A 527 -18.41 -11.73 15.70
C GLU A 527 -18.27 -10.20 15.60
N ASP A 528 -17.65 -9.56 16.60
CA ASP A 528 -17.29 -8.12 16.57
C ASP A 528 -16.04 -7.83 15.73
N GLN A 529 -15.46 -8.84 15.07
CA GLN A 529 -14.33 -8.66 14.17
C GLN A 529 -14.81 -8.23 12.79
N LYS A 530 -13.97 -7.48 12.08
CA LYS A 530 -14.25 -7.09 10.70
C LYS A 530 -13.22 -7.74 9.79
N VAL A 531 -13.62 -8.61 8.87
CA VAL A 531 -12.68 -9.13 7.86
C VAL A 531 -12.67 -8.19 6.67
N THR A 532 -11.54 -7.51 6.47
CA THR A 532 -11.30 -6.63 5.33
C THR A 532 -10.14 -7.18 4.52
N VAL A 533 -10.33 -7.28 3.21
CA VAL A 533 -9.32 -7.76 2.27
C VAL A 533 -9.04 -6.65 1.25
N GLY A 534 -7.76 -6.35 1.06
CA GLY A 534 -7.25 -5.42 0.06
C GLY A 534 -6.62 -6.20 -1.10
N ILE A 535 -6.84 -5.71 -2.31
CA ILE A 535 -6.36 -6.32 -3.55
C ILE A 535 -5.58 -5.25 -4.31
N SER A 536 -4.33 -5.57 -4.61
CA SER A 536 -3.47 -4.79 -5.50
C SER A 536 -3.53 -5.37 -6.89
N LEU A 537 -3.96 -4.57 -7.86
CA LEU A 537 -4.25 -5.03 -9.22
C LEU A 537 -3.00 -5.01 -10.11
N ASN A 538 -2.87 -6.04 -10.94
CA ASN A 538 -1.95 -6.01 -12.07
C ASN A 538 -2.71 -5.43 -13.29
N PRO A 539 -2.38 -4.21 -13.75
CA PRO A 539 -3.15 -3.53 -14.80
C PRO A 539 -3.11 -4.24 -16.15
N GLU A 540 -2.12 -5.10 -16.40
CA GLU A 540 -1.99 -5.87 -17.65
C GLU A 540 -3.13 -6.91 -17.79
N PHE A 541 -3.54 -7.53 -16.68
CA PHE A 541 -4.51 -8.63 -16.69
C PHE A 541 -5.82 -8.33 -15.96
N ALA A 542 -5.84 -7.38 -15.02
CA ALA A 542 -6.99 -7.11 -14.15
C ALA A 542 -8.29 -6.84 -14.90
N PHE A 543 -8.22 -6.17 -16.06
CA PHE A 543 -9.35 -5.75 -16.87
C PHE A 543 -9.72 -6.74 -18.01
N SER A 544 -9.06 -7.91 -18.07
CA SER A 544 -9.39 -8.94 -19.08
C SER A 544 -10.81 -9.47 -18.86
N SER A 545 -11.65 -9.47 -19.89
CA SER A 545 -13.03 -9.97 -19.81
C SER A 545 -13.13 -11.49 -19.69
N ILE A 546 -12.04 -12.21 -19.96
CA ILE A 546 -12.00 -13.67 -19.99
C ILE A 546 -10.72 -14.14 -19.31
N ASP A 547 -10.81 -15.14 -18.45
CA ASP A 547 -9.66 -15.92 -17.98
C ASP A 547 -9.45 -17.12 -18.89
N LYS A 548 -8.30 -17.16 -19.57
CA LYS A 548 -7.86 -18.30 -20.38
C LYS A 548 -7.28 -19.36 -19.45
N GLY A 549 -7.92 -20.53 -19.41
CA GLY A 549 -7.48 -21.70 -18.67
C GLY A 549 -6.53 -22.58 -19.50
N PRO A 550 -6.24 -23.80 -19.01
CA PRO A 550 -5.36 -24.74 -19.69
C PRO A 550 -6.01 -25.39 -20.93
N PRO A 551 -5.23 -26.02 -21.83
CA PRO A 551 -5.73 -26.75 -23.00
C PRO A 551 -6.78 -27.80 -22.63
N ALA A 552 -7.82 -27.95 -23.45
CA ALA A 552 -8.96 -28.83 -23.15
C ALA A 552 -8.57 -30.29 -22.84
N ASP A 553 -7.50 -30.78 -23.49
CA ASP A 553 -7.03 -32.16 -23.37
C ASP A 553 -6.01 -32.37 -22.22
N SER A 554 -5.67 -31.30 -21.50
CA SER A 554 -4.70 -31.36 -20.40
C SER A 554 -5.34 -31.87 -19.09
N PRO A 555 -4.59 -32.56 -18.21
CA PRO A 555 -5.13 -32.99 -16.92
C PRO A 555 -5.56 -31.81 -16.05
N GLU A 556 -4.87 -30.66 -16.16
CA GLU A 556 -5.17 -29.43 -15.43
C GLU A 556 -6.54 -28.84 -15.82
N ALA A 557 -7.07 -29.14 -17.02
CA ALA A 557 -8.41 -28.72 -17.42
C ALA A 557 -9.52 -29.33 -16.57
N LYS A 558 -9.30 -30.53 -16.01
CA LYS A 558 -10.24 -31.12 -15.06
C LYS A 558 -10.29 -30.32 -13.77
N GLU A 559 -9.13 -30.01 -13.20
CA GLU A 559 -9.05 -29.20 -11.98
C GLU A 559 -9.61 -27.79 -12.16
N PHE A 560 -9.38 -27.19 -13.34
CA PHE A 560 -9.93 -25.89 -13.70
C PHE A 560 -11.47 -25.92 -13.76
N ARG A 561 -12.06 -26.93 -14.42
CA ARG A 561 -13.51 -27.13 -14.47
C ARG A 561 -14.10 -27.39 -13.09
N GLU A 562 -13.45 -28.20 -12.26
CA GLU A 562 -13.92 -28.46 -10.89
C GLU A 562 -13.90 -27.19 -10.04
N PHE A 563 -12.83 -26.38 -10.18
CA PHE A 563 -12.66 -25.12 -9.48
C PHE A 563 -13.75 -24.11 -9.81
N TRP A 564 -14.02 -23.87 -11.10
CA TRP A 564 -14.97 -22.86 -11.57
C TRP A 564 -16.41 -23.38 -11.73
N GLY A 565 -16.60 -24.70 -11.84
CA GLY A 565 -17.90 -25.32 -12.05
C GLY A 565 -18.58 -24.81 -13.32
N GLU A 566 -19.83 -24.36 -13.18
CA GLU A 566 -20.68 -23.89 -14.28
C GLU A 566 -20.14 -22.63 -14.98
N LYS A 567 -19.16 -21.93 -14.39
CA LYS A 567 -18.50 -20.77 -15.01
C LYS A 567 -17.43 -21.16 -16.04
N SER A 568 -16.96 -22.41 -16.04
CA SER A 568 -15.99 -22.89 -17.03
C SER A 568 -16.70 -23.29 -18.32
N GLU A 569 -16.21 -22.80 -19.45
CA GLU A 569 -16.66 -23.21 -20.78
C GLU A 569 -15.46 -23.55 -21.69
N LEU A 570 -15.66 -24.47 -22.64
CA LEU A 570 -14.69 -24.69 -23.71
C LEU A 570 -14.78 -23.57 -24.74
N ARG A 571 -13.65 -22.91 -24.99
CA ARG A 571 -13.60 -21.78 -25.92
C ARG A 571 -12.48 -21.93 -26.93
N ARG A 572 -12.81 -21.71 -28.21
CA ARG A 572 -11.85 -21.59 -29.29
C ARG A 572 -11.40 -20.14 -29.43
N PHE A 573 -10.10 -19.90 -29.37
CA PHE A 573 -9.48 -18.58 -29.52
C PHE A 573 -9.04 -18.30 -30.97
N LYS A 574 -8.67 -17.05 -31.27
CA LYS A 574 -8.25 -16.62 -32.62
C LYS A 574 -6.99 -17.34 -33.12
N ASP A 575 -6.15 -17.80 -32.19
CA ASP A 575 -4.99 -18.65 -32.43
C ASP A 575 -5.35 -20.12 -32.72
N SER A 576 -6.65 -20.43 -32.87
CA SER A 576 -7.21 -21.79 -33.02
C SER A 576 -7.01 -22.73 -31.82
N SER A 577 -6.44 -22.24 -30.71
CA SER A 577 -6.35 -23.02 -29.48
C SER A 577 -7.73 -23.24 -28.86
N ILE A 578 -7.96 -24.44 -28.35
CA ILE A 578 -9.17 -24.81 -27.61
C ILE A 578 -8.75 -25.04 -26.16
N THR A 579 -9.18 -24.15 -25.28
CA THR A 579 -8.86 -24.19 -23.86
C THR A 579 -10.13 -24.09 -23.04
N GLU A 580 -10.06 -24.52 -21.79
CA GLU A 580 -11.05 -24.07 -20.79
C GLU A 580 -10.94 -22.55 -20.63
N ALA A 581 -12.05 -21.88 -20.38
CA ALA A 581 -12.10 -20.44 -20.18
C ALA A 581 -13.24 -20.03 -19.24
N VAL A 582 -13.08 -18.89 -18.58
CA VAL A 582 -14.14 -18.28 -17.76
C VAL A 582 -14.45 -16.88 -18.30
N PRO A 583 -15.59 -16.68 -18.98
CA PRO A 583 -16.06 -15.37 -19.39
C PRO A 583 -16.70 -14.63 -18.20
N TRP A 584 -16.24 -13.41 -17.92
CA TRP A 584 -16.76 -12.59 -16.82
C TRP A 584 -17.82 -11.58 -17.27
N THR A 585 -17.64 -10.99 -18.45
CA THR A 585 -18.58 -10.02 -19.01
C THR A 585 -18.52 -10.02 -20.54
N THR A 586 -19.67 -9.78 -21.16
CA THR A 586 -19.80 -9.51 -22.60
C THR A 586 -19.81 -8.00 -22.90
N GLU A 587 -20.04 -7.17 -21.88
CA GLU A 587 -20.00 -5.71 -21.97
C GLU A 587 -18.55 -5.23 -22.16
N LYS A 588 -18.35 -4.32 -23.12
CA LYS A 588 -17.02 -3.80 -23.47
C LYS A 588 -16.62 -2.57 -22.67
N SER A 589 -17.54 -2.00 -21.90
CA SER A 589 -17.32 -0.72 -21.22
C SER A 589 -16.35 -0.85 -20.05
N MET A 590 -15.57 0.20 -19.82
CA MET A 590 -14.47 0.24 -18.88
C MET A 590 -14.95 0.13 -17.43
N ASP A 591 -16.10 0.70 -17.08
CA ASP A 591 -16.73 0.56 -15.77
C ASP A 591 -16.96 -0.91 -15.41
N ARG A 592 -17.48 -1.70 -16.35
CA ARG A 592 -17.70 -3.15 -16.16
C ARG A 592 -16.40 -3.93 -16.10
N ARG A 593 -15.41 -3.54 -16.90
CA ARG A 593 -14.10 -4.21 -16.91
C ARG A 593 -13.30 -3.95 -15.63
N ARG A 594 -13.44 -2.76 -15.02
CA ARG A 594 -12.81 -2.44 -13.73
C ARG A 594 -13.26 -3.38 -12.62
N ILE A 595 -14.54 -3.71 -12.54
CA ILE A 595 -15.08 -4.53 -11.46
C ILE A 595 -15.01 -6.05 -11.67
N ILE A 596 -14.29 -6.55 -12.69
CA ILE A 596 -14.20 -8.00 -12.94
C ILE A 596 -13.63 -8.75 -11.72
N CYS A 597 -12.64 -8.17 -11.04
CA CYS A 597 -12.12 -8.77 -9.81
C CYS A 597 -13.19 -8.88 -8.71
N SER A 598 -14.21 -8.02 -8.69
CA SER A 598 -15.37 -8.14 -7.79
C SER A 598 -16.19 -9.39 -8.11
N TYR A 599 -16.44 -9.66 -9.38
CA TYR A 599 -17.16 -10.87 -9.83
C TYR A 599 -16.39 -12.14 -9.47
N VAL A 600 -15.07 -12.15 -9.71
CA VAL A 600 -14.18 -13.26 -9.34
C VAL A 600 -14.27 -13.54 -7.83
N VAL A 601 -14.09 -12.50 -7.00
CA VAL A 601 -14.14 -12.62 -5.55
C VAL A 601 -15.49 -13.15 -5.09
N LYS A 602 -16.59 -12.57 -5.55
CA LYS A 602 -17.95 -12.99 -5.14
C LYS A 602 -18.24 -14.43 -5.53
N GLU A 603 -17.84 -14.87 -6.72
CA GLU A 603 -18.05 -16.24 -7.19
C GLU A 603 -17.25 -17.25 -6.33
N VAL A 604 -15.97 -16.98 -6.10
CA VAL A 604 -15.08 -17.88 -5.35
C VAL A 604 -15.48 -17.96 -3.88
N MET A 605 -15.79 -16.81 -3.27
CA MET A 605 -16.26 -16.77 -1.88
C MET A 605 -17.59 -17.51 -1.71
N LYS A 606 -18.52 -17.37 -2.65
CA LYS A 606 -19.79 -18.11 -2.62
C LYS A 606 -19.58 -19.62 -2.77
N ARG A 607 -18.78 -20.05 -3.76
CA ARG A 607 -18.60 -21.47 -4.11
C ARG A 607 -17.76 -22.22 -3.09
N TRP A 608 -16.61 -21.66 -2.71
CA TRP A 608 -15.59 -22.33 -1.92
C TRP A 608 -15.60 -21.94 -0.44
N ALA A 609 -15.93 -20.68 -0.11
CA ALA A 609 -16.01 -20.23 1.28
C ALA A 609 -17.44 -20.26 1.86
N LYS A 610 -18.48 -20.45 1.04
CA LYS A 610 -19.89 -20.35 1.50
C LYS A 610 -20.24 -18.98 2.12
N VAL A 611 -19.56 -17.93 1.66
CA VAL A 611 -19.78 -16.54 2.06
C VAL A 611 -20.47 -15.80 0.92
N THR A 612 -21.59 -15.15 1.21
CA THR A 612 -22.38 -14.40 0.22
C THR A 612 -22.48 -12.92 0.56
N HIS A 613 -22.37 -12.58 1.84
CA HIS A 613 -22.50 -11.21 2.33
C HIS A 613 -21.15 -10.49 2.23
N ILE A 614 -20.88 -9.92 1.05
CA ILE A 614 -19.65 -9.18 0.74
C ILE A 614 -19.97 -7.77 0.23
N SER A 615 -19.41 -6.77 0.92
CA SER A 615 -19.39 -5.39 0.44
C SER A 615 -18.09 -5.13 -0.30
N TYR A 616 -18.14 -4.72 -1.57
CA TYR A 616 -16.98 -4.49 -2.42
C TYR A 616 -16.80 -3.01 -2.73
N ILE A 617 -15.56 -2.53 -2.71
CA ILE A 617 -15.14 -1.16 -3.00
C ILE A 617 -14.17 -1.19 -4.20
N GLY A 618 -14.53 -0.49 -5.27
CA GLY A 618 -13.76 -0.40 -6.51
C GLY A 618 -14.39 0.48 -7.60
N ASP A 619 -15.70 0.74 -7.55
CA ASP A 619 -16.48 1.48 -8.57
C ASP A 619 -17.40 2.57 -7.99
N GLN A 620 -17.30 2.86 -6.69
CA GLN A 620 -18.22 3.79 -6.01
C GLN A 620 -18.25 5.19 -6.63
N LEU A 621 -17.16 5.60 -7.27
CA LEU A 621 -17.04 6.91 -7.91
C LEU A 621 -17.38 6.90 -9.40
N ASP A 622 -17.55 5.73 -10.04
CA ASP A 622 -17.79 5.64 -11.48
C ASP A 622 -19.10 6.35 -11.88
N GLN A 623 -20.13 6.30 -11.02
CA GLN A 623 -21.39 6.99 -11.25
C GLN A 623 -21.24 8.51 -11.43
N VAL A 624 -20.21 9.13 -10.84
CA VAL A 624 -19.95 10.57 -10.94
C VAL A 624 -19.53 10.99 -12.36
N LEU A 625 -19.03 10.03 -13.14
CA LEU A 625 -18.61 10.21 -14.54
C LEU A 625 -19.66 9.70 -15.54
N SER A 626 -20.73 9.05 -15.08
CA SER A 626 -21.82 8.59 -15.94
C SER A 626 -22.66 9.76 -16.47
N LEU A 627 -23.23 9.62 -17.67
CA LEU A 627 -24.16 10.61 -18.20
C LEU A 627 -25.48 10.58 -17.41
N PRO A 628 -26.04 11.74 -17.01
CA PRO A 628 -27.29 11.82 -16.25
C PRO A 628 -28.53 11.40 -17.05
N ILE A 629 -28.43 11.29 -18.38
CA ILE A 629 -29.53 10.90 -19.27
C ILE A 629 -29.07 9.67 -20.05
N GLN A 630 -29.78 8.55 -19.88
CA GLN A 630 -29.62 7.39 -20.75
C GLN A 630 -30.00 7.82 -22.17
N SER A 631 -29.03 7.80 -23.09
CA SER A 631 -29.30 7.97 -24.51
C SER A 631 -30.38 6.98 -24.94
N TYR A 632 -31.46 7.46 -25.56
CA TYR A 632 -32.59 6.64 -26.02
C TYR A 632 -32.22 5.63 -27.12
N GLU A 633 -30.98 5.64 -27.61
CA GLU A 633 -30.44 4.68 -28.57
C GLU A 633 -29.91 3.44 -27.86
N LYS A 634 -30.60 2.31 -28.06
CA LYS A 634 -30.33 0.99 -27.45
C LYS A 634 -28.91 0.42 -27.67
N ASN A 635 -28.07 1.05 -28.50
CA ASN A 635 -26.74 0.55 -28.87
C ASN A 635 -25.59 1.49 -28.45
N TYR A 636 -25.85 2.58 -27.73
CA TYR A 636 -24.81 3.53 -27.34
C TYR A 636 -24.14 3.11 -26.02
N VAL A 637 -22.83 2.88 -26.07
CA VAL A 637 -22.03 2.47 -24.88
C VAL A 637 -21.21 3.68 -24.42
N TYR A 638 -21.61 4.28 -23.30
CA TYR A 638 -20.86 5.37 -22.68
C TYR A 638 -19.99 4.91 -21.50
N GLY A 639 -20.45 3.96 -20.69
CA GLY A 639 -19.72 3.52 -19.49
C GLY A 639 -19.39 4.70 -18.57
N THR A 640 -18.09 4.99 -18.42
CA THR A 640 -17.57 6.17 -17.74
C THR A 640 -17.01 7.24 -18.68
N GLY A 641 -17.12 7.11 -20.01
CA GLY A 641 -16.76 8.12 -21.01
C GLY A 641 -15.44 7.87 -21.74
N GLU A 642 -14.62 6.92 -21.31
CA GLU A 642 -13.38 6.52 -21.96
C GLU A 642 -13.63 5.98 -23.38
N GLU A 643 -14.76 5.31 -23.58
CA GLU A 643 -15.22 4.82 -24.88
C GLU A 643 -15.37 5.98 -25.87
N GLN A 644 -15.94 7.09 -25.41
CA GLN A 644 -16.16 8.27 -26.25
C GLN A 644 -14.86 8.99 -26.58
N HIS A 645 -13.90 9.02 -25.65
CA HIS A 645 -12.55 9.47 -25.97
C HIS A 645 -11.92 8.62 -27.09
N SER A 646 -12.04 7.29 -27.00
CA SER A 646 -11.51 6.39 -28.03
C SER A 646 -12.19 6.59 -29.40
N PHE A 647 -13.53 6.74 -29.43
CA PHE A 647 -14.25 7.01 -30.67
C PHE A 647 -13.85 8.35 -31.29
N LEU A 648 -13.74 9.41 -30.49
CA LEU A 648 -13.34 10.72 -30.99
C LEU A 648 -11.88 10.71 -31.48
N MET A 649 -10.98 10.00 -30.80
CA MET A 649 -9.58 9.85 -31.23
C MET A 649 -9.50 9.15 -32.58
N GLN A 650 -10.28 8.08 -32.78
CA GLN A 650 -10.36 7.39 -34.07
C GLN A 650 -10.87 8.33 -35.19
N SER A 651 -11.88 9.14 -34.88
CA SER A 651 -12.42 10.12 -35.82
C SER A 651 -11.40 11.20 -36.19
N TYR A 652 -10.66 11.69 -35.20
CA TYR A 652 -9.55 12.62 -35.40
C TYR A 652 -8.43 12.02 -36.27
N ASP A 653 -8.06 10.76 -36.06
CA ASP A 653 -7.04 10.09 -36.88
C ASP A 653 -7.49 9.97 -38.34
N ASN A 654 -8.76 9.72 -38.58
CA ASN A 654 -9.35 9.70 -39.92
C ASN A 654 -9.36 11.09 -40.55
N LEU A 655 -9.77 12.12 -39.80
CA LEU A 655 -9.69 13.52 -40.26
C LEU A 655 -8.25 13.92 -40.61
N CYS A 656 -7.26 13.53 -39.79
CA CYS A 656 -5.86 13.80 -40.07
C CYS A 656 -5.39 13.19 -41.40
N LYS A 657 -5.91 12.02 -41.79
CA LYS A 657 -5.61 11.41 -43.10
C LYS A 657 -6.19 12.23 -44.24
N VAL A 658 -7.38 12.81 -44.06
CA VAL A 658 -7.99 13.73 -45.03
C VAL A 658 -7.13 14.98 -45.16
N LEU A 659 -6.81 15.64 -44.04
CA LEU A 659 -6.06 16.90 -44.02
C LEU A 659 -4.65 16.79 -44.62
N ARG A 660 -3.96 15.66 -44.43
CA ARG A 660 -2.63 15.43 -45.03
C ARG A 660 -2.66 15.24 -46.54
N ASN A 661 -3.80 14.85 -47.11
CA ASN A 661 -3.95 14.54 -48.52
C ASN A 661 -4.62 15.66 -49.33
N LEU A 662 -4.82 16.83 -48.71
CA LEU A 662 -5.39 17.99 -49.39
C LEU A 662 -4.49 18.45 -50.53
N LYS A 663 -5.09 18.64 -51.70
CA LYS A 663 -4.42 19.22 -52.87
C LYS A 663 -4.73 20.70 -52.96
N ASP A 664 -3.91 21.44 -53.69
CA ASP A 664 -4.16 22.85 -54.03
C ASP A 664 -4.16 23.83 -52.84
N MET A 665 -3.63 23.41 -51.69
CA MET A 665 -3.36 24.31 -50.56
C MET A 665 -2.17 25.24 -50.90
N PRO A 666 -2.28 26.56 -50.65
CA PRO A 666 -1.19 27.51 -50.94
C PRO A 666 0.11 27.24 -50.16
N LEU A 667 -0.02 26.68 -48.96
CA LEU A 667 1.08 26.20 -48.13
C LEU A 667 0.72 24.82 -47.60
N THR A 668 1.68 23.89 -47.66
CA THR A 668 1.44 22.54 -47.16
C THR A 668 1.32 22.52 -45.63
N ILE A 669 0.50 21.60 -45.12
CA ILE A 669 0.37 21.36 -43.68
C ILE A 669 1.51 20.43 -43.25
N ASN A 670 2.43 20.97 -42.46
CA ASN A 670 3.59 20.23 -41.95
C ASN A 670 3.22 19.34 -40.76
N SER A 671 2.37 19.82 -39.85
CA SER A 671 1.91 19.02 -38.71
C SER A 671 0.45 19.29 -38.34
N ILE A 672 -0.20 18.28 -37.77
CA ILE A 672 -1.58 18.34 -37.27
C ILE A 672 -1.55 17.85 -35.82
N GLN A 673 -2.00 18.68 -34.89
CA GLN A 673 -1.88 18.45 -33.46
C GLN A 673 -3.19 18.74 -32.75
N GLY A 674 -3.78 17.72 -32.11
CA GLY A 674 -4.92 17.88 -31.24
C GLY A 674 -4.51 18.46 -29.88
N THR A 675 -5.17 19.54 -29.44
CA THR A 675 -4.84 20.23 -28.17
C THR A 675 -5.95 20.19 -27.13
N SER A 676 -7.15 19.74 -27.51
CA SER A 676 -8.26 19.59 -26.57
C SER A 676 -8.01 18.48 -25.54
N PRO A 677 -8.56 18.58 -24.31
CA PRO A 677 -8.39 17.58 -23.23
C PRO A 677 -8.74 16.15 -23.63
N VAL A 678 -9.66 15.99 -24.58
CA VAL A 678 -10.09 14.69 -25.09
C VAL A 678 -8.95 13.88 -25.73
N PHE A 679 -7.95 14.52 -26.34
CA PHE A 679 -6.81 13.82 -26.94
C PHE A 679 -5.83 13.23 -25.92
N ARG A 680 -5.93 13.69 -24.67
CA ARG A 680 -5.16 13.20 -23.51
C ARG A 680 -6.04 12.52 -22.46
N PHE A 681 -7.29 12.19 -22.81
CA PHE A 681 -8.24 11.47 -21.96
C PHE A 681 -8.62 12.20 -20.66
N THR A 682 -8.54 13.53 -20.62
CA THR A 682 -8.80 14.33 -19.42
C THR A 682 -10.07 15.17 -19.50
N GLU A 683 -10.86 15.00 -20.57
CA GLU A 683 -12.16 15.67 -20.72
C GLU A 683 -13.18 15.03 -19.80
N VAL A 684 -13.86 15.82 -18.97
CA VAL A 684 -14.77 15.27 -17.94
C VAL A 684 -15.93 14.54 -18.60
N PHE A 685 -16.56 15.17 -19.59
CA PHE A 685 -17.60 14.57 -20.40
C PHE A 685 -17.22 14.78 -21.87
N PRO A 686 -16.60 13.77 -22.52
CA PRO A 686 -16.21 13.87 -23.92
C PRO A 686 -17.38 14.23 -24.81
N ALA A 687 -17.09 14.94 -25.89
CA ALA A 687 -18.07 15.29 -26.90
C ALA A 687 -18.80 14.02 -27.37
N LEU A 688 -20.13 14.03 -27.28
CA LEU A 688 -20.96 13.01 -27.90
C LEU A 688 -21.13 13.35 -29.39
N PRO A 689 -21.36 12.37 -30.26
CA PRO A 689 -21.73 12.63 -31.65
C PRO A 689 -22.88 13.65 -31.72
N ALA A 690 -22.70 14.71 -32.51
CA ALA A 690 -23.68 15.77 -32.69
C ALA A 690 -24.93 15.21 -33.39
N THR A 691 -25.93 14.88 -32.59
CA THR A 691 -27.20 14.35 -33.07
C THR A 691 -27.99 15.41 -33.84
N PHE A 692 -28.59 14.99 -34.95
CA PHE A 692 -29.35 15.86 -35.84
C PHE A 692 -30.70 16.23 -35.22
N PHE A 693 -30.80 17.42 -34.63
CA PHE A 693 -32.09 18.01 -34.28
C PHE A 693 -32.61 18.82 -35.47
N TYR A 694 -33.27 18.14 -36.42
CA TYR A 694 -33.89 18.76 -37.60
C TYR A 694 -34.75 20.00 -37.27
N HIS A 695 -35.34 20.04 -36.08
CA HIS A 695 -36.20 21.12 -35.65
C HIS A 695 -35.45 22.42 -35.27
N ALA A 696 -34.13 22.39 -35.01
CA ALA A 696 -33.35 23.56 -34.59
C ALA A 696 -32.47 24.18 -35.70
N ARG A 697 -32.62 23.72 -36.96
CA ARG A 697 -31.83 24.21 -38.09
C ARG A 697 -32.20 25.64 -38.48
N VAL A 698 -31.16 26.44 -38.78
CA VAL A 698 -31.25 27.85 -39.19
C VAL A 698 -31.37 28.01 -40.70
N SER A 699 -30.76 27.12 -41.47
CA SER A 699 -30.68 27.19 -42.93
C SER A 699 -31.21 25.93 -43.59
N SER A 700 -31.84 26.08 -44.76
CA SER A 700 -32.12 24.98 -45.69
C SER A 700 -30.87 24.52 -46.44
N ASP A 701 -29.78 25.30 -46.38
CA ASP A 701 -28.48 24.92 -46.92
C ASP A 701 -27.90 23.76 -46.09
N LYS A 702 -27.59 22.67 -46.77
CA LYS A 702 -26.97 21.49 -46.15
C LYS A 702 -25.55 21.78 -45.64
N LYS A 703 -24.90 22.85 -46.14
CA LYS A 703 -23.53 23.24 -45.81
C LYS A 703 -23.39 24.13 -44.57
N ASP A 704 -24.46 24.83 -44.12
CA ASP A 704 -24.42 25.61 -42.87
C ASP A 704 -24.74 24.73 -41.66
N LEU A 705 -23.75 24.60 -40.77
CA LEU A 705 -23.80 23.73 -39.59
C LEU A 705 -24.37 24.41 -38.34
N ARG A 706 -24.61 25.72 -38.36
CA ARG A 706 -24.97 26.48 -37.15
C ARG A 706 -26.42 26.24 -36.74
N LEU A 707 -26.62 25.99 -35.45
CA LEU A 707 -27.92 25.93 -34.79
C LEU A 707 -28.07 27.19 -33.93
N LEU A 708 -29.08 28.02 -34.21
CA LEU A 708 -29.38 29.20 -33.40
C LEU A 708 -30.64 28.93 -32.57
N PRO A 709 -30.70 29.39 -31.32
CA PRO A 709 -31.92 29.36 -30.53
C PRO A 709 -33.04 30.11 -31.26
N GLN A 710 -34.20 29.47 -31.44
CA GLN A 710 -35.41 30.12 -31.92
C GLN A 710 -36.37 30.30 -30.74
N SER A 711 -37.05 31.44 -30.67
CA SER A 711 -37.88 31.81 -29.51
C SER A 711 -39.06 30.87 -29.26
N ASP A 712 -39.51 30.15 -30.30
CA ASP A 712 -40.62 29.20 -30.30
C ASP A 712 -40.17 27.73 -30.19
N LYS A 713 -38.86 27.47 -30.04
CA LYS A 713 -38.30 26.11 -30.01
C LYS A 713 -37.39 25.89 -28.81
N PRO A 714 -37.23 24.63 -28.37
CA PRO A 714 -36.22 24.30 -27.37
C PRO A 714 -34.84 24.71 -27.86
N CYS A 715 -34.02 25.24 -26.94
CA CYS A 715 -32.63 25.58 -27.22
C CYS A 715 -31.91 24.33 -27.77
N PRO A 716 -31.16 24.43 -28.88
CA PRO A 716 -30.39 23.29 -29.38
C PRO A 716 -29.40 22.82 -28.31
N PRO A 717 -29.11 21.51 -28.24
CA PRO A 717 -28.11 21.01 -27.32
C PRO A 717 -26.74 21.62 -27.65
N TYR A 718 -25.99 21.90 -26.60
CA TYR A 718 -24.61 22.35 -26.74
C TYR A 718 -23.79 21.31 -27.50
N THR A 719 -23.17 21.73 -28.60
CA THR A 719 -22.27 20.89 -29.39
C THR A 719 -20.84 21.25 -29.03
N ALA A 720 -20.16 20.35 -28.33
CA ALA A 720 -18.77 20.55 -27.95
C ALA A 720 -17.86 20.54 -29.19
N VAL A 721 -16.88 21.43 -29.20
CA VAL A 721 -15.94 21.61 -30.31
C VAL A 721 -14.55 21.12 -29.90
N THR A 722 -13.90 20.37 -30.78
CA THR A 722 -12.57 19.79 -30.54
C THR A 722 -11.50 20.56 -31.33
N LYS A 723 -10.66 21.33 -30.64
CA LYS A 723 -9.57 22.13 -31.21
C LYS A 723 -8.40 21.29 -31.73
N VAL A 724 -7.99 21.57 -32.97
CA VAL A 724 -6.88 20.97 -33.71
C VAL A 724 -6.06 22.09 -34.35
N ILE A 725 -4.75 22.03 -34.17
CA ILE A 725 -3.78 22.97 -34.74
C ILE A 725 -3.16 22.35 -35.99
N CYS A 726 -3.18 23.09 -37.09
CA CYS A 726 -2.57 22.74 -38.36
C CYS A 726 -1.38 23.68 -38.63
N LEU A 727 -0.17 23.20 -38.39
CA LEU A 727 1.04 24.00 -38.60
C LEU A 727 1.43 24.01 -40.07
N LEU A 728 1.52 25.20 -40.65
CA LEU A 728 1.94 25.39 -42.04
C LEU A 728 3.46 25.27 -42.18
N GLU A 729 3.90 24.91 -43.39
CA GLU A 729 5.31 24.91 -43.76
C GLU A 729 5.97 26.30 -43.72
N GLY A 730 7.31 26.31 -43.74
CA GLY A 730 8.09 27.55 -43.80
C GLY A 730 7.90 28.30 -45.11
N SER A 731 7.46 29.57 -45.05
CA SER A 731 7.42 30.46 -46.21
C SER A 731 8.10 31.81 -45.92
N GLY A 732 8.75 32.38 -46.93
CA GLY A 732 9.32 33.73 -46.88
C GLY A 732 8.33 34.83 -47.31
N HIS A 733 7.14 34.45 -47.78
CA HIS A 733 6.14 35.37 -48.31
C HIS A 733 5.20 35.97 -47.24
N TRP A 734 5.43 35.64 -45.97
CA TRP A 734 4.66 36.21 -44.87
C TRP A 734 5.03 37.67 -44.63
N PRO A 735 4.06 38.57 -44.40
CA PRO A 735 4.32 39.98 -44.10
C PRO A 735 4.99 40.16 -42.73
N ASP A 736 5.85 41.17 -42.65
CA ASP A 736 6.46 41.63 -41.38
C ASP A 736 5.54 42.57 -40.57
N ASP A 737 4.36 42.91 -41.08
CA ASP A 737 3.33 43.67 -40.37
C ASP A 737 2.28 42.73 -39.76
N LYS A 738 1.97 42.95 -38.47
CA LYS A 738 1.05 42.10 -37.69
C LYS A 738 -0.38 42.06 -38.28
N ASN A 739 -0.90 43.18 -38.75
CA ASN A 739 -2.26 43.25 -39.27
C ASN A 739 -2.36 42.62 -40.67
N ALA A 740 -1.36 42.85 -41.51
CA ALA A 740 -1.23 42.19 -42.81
C ALA A 740 -1.11 40.67 -42.64
N PHE A 741 -0.30 40.21 -41.67
CA PHE A 741 -0.17 38.80 -41.33
C PHE A 741 -1.51 38.17 -40.96
N LYS A 742 -2.27 38.78 -40.04
CA LYS A 742 -3.61 38.28 -39.62
C LYS A 742 -4.59 38.19 -40.80
N ARG A 743 -4.57 39.17 -41.72
CA ARG A 743 -5.44 39.16 -42.91
C ARG A 743 -5.08 38.04 -43.90
N ILE A 744 -3.78 37.79 -44.12
CA ILE A 744 -3.34 36.68 -44.98
C ILE A 744 -3.69 35.34 -44.34
N LYS A 745 -3.51 35.21 -43.02
CA LYS A 745 -3.91 34.02 -42.27
C LYS A 745 -5.42 33.73 -42.46
N ALA A 746 -6.27 34.74 -42.26
CA ALA A 746 -7.72 34.61 -42.49
C ALA A 746 -8.06 34.23 -43.94
N ALA A 747 -7.35 34.77 -44.94
CA ALA A 747 -7.52 34.38 -46.34
C ALA A 747 -7.15 32.90 -46.59
N LEU A 748 -6.14 32.38 -45.90
CA LEU A 748 -5.80 30.96 -45.93
C LEU A 748 -6.88 30.10 -45.27
N HIS A 749 -7.51 30.56 -44.18
CA HIS A 749 -8.66 29.85 -43.58
C HIS A 749 -9.85 29.77 -44.54
N ILE A 750 -10.14 30.84 -45.28
CA ILE A 750 -11.18 30.83 -46.34
C ILE A 750 -10.83 29.76 -47.37
N LYS A 751 -9.60 29.79 -47.91
CA LYS A 751 -9.20 28.86 -48.95
C LYS A 751 -9.19 27.40 -48.47
N PHE A 752 -8.78 27.20 -47.22
CA PHE A 752 -8.77 25.90 -46.56
C PHE A 752 -10.18 25.32 -46.40
N GLY A 753 -11.16 26.15 -45.98
CA GLY A 753 -12.56 25.75 -45.88
C GLY A 753 -13.17 25.39 -47.25
N GLU A 754 -12.90 26.18 -48.29
CA GLU A 754 -13.34 25.88 -49.67
C GLU A 754 -12.82 24.52 -50.14
N ILE A 755 -11.52 24.24 -49.93
CA ILE A 755 -10.90 22.98 -50.33
C ILE A 755 -11.55 21.78 -49.61
N LEU A 756 -11.84 21.91 -48.32
CA LEU A 756 -12.52 20.85 -47.55
C LEU A 756 -13.94 20.59 -48.07
N CYS A 757 -14.68 21.63 -48.46
CA CYS A 757 -15.98 21.48 -49.10
C CYS A 757 -15.88 20.85 -50.49
N ASP A 758 -14.95 21.31 -51.33
CA ASP A 758 -14.91 20.94 -52.75
C ASP A 758 -14.30 19.55 -52.99
N GLN A 759 -13.25 19.18 -52.25
CA GLN A 759 -12.54 17.91 -52.44
C GLN A 759 -13.16 16.76 -51.62
N HIS A 760 -13.82 17.06 -50.51
CA HIS A 760 -14.25 16.04 -49.54
C HIS A 760 -15.73 16.16 -49.11
N ASP A 761 -16.50 17.10 -49.66
CA ASP A 761 -17.92 17.34 -49.31
C ASP A 761 -18.17 17.50 -47.80
N LEU A 762 -17.17 18.05 -47.09
CA LEU A 762 -17.26 18.27 -45.65
C LEU A 762 -18.02 19.56 -45.37
N PRO A 763 -19.03 19.54 -44.48
CA PRO A 763 -19.67 20.76 -44.01
C PRO A 763 -18.70 21.56 -43.14
N VAL A 764 -18.52 22.85 -43.45
CA VAL A 764 -17.60 23.74 -42.73
C VAL A 764 -18.25 25.08 -42.40
N ALA A 765 -17.83 25.69 -41.30
CA ALA A 765 -18.05 27.09 -40.97
C ALA A 765 -16.70 27.79 -40.86
N ILE A 766 -16.51 28.83 -41.66
CA ILE A 766 -15.25 29.56 -41.77
C ILE A 766 -15.32 30.83 -40.92
N ASP A 767 -14.33 31.05 -40.07
CA ASP A 767 -14.13 32.26 -39.27
C ASP A 767 -12.74 32.87 -39.59
N ILE A 768 -12.44 34.04 -39.01
CA ILE A 768 -11.19 34.78 -39.20
C ILE A 768 -9.99 34.00 -38.64
N ASP A 769 -10.18 33.36 -37.49
CA ASP A 769 -9.08 32.70 -36.76
C ASP A 769 -9.04 31.18 -36.95
N HIS A 770 -10.11 30.57 -37.48
CA HIS A 770 -10.28 29.12 -37.55
C HIS A 770 -11.32 28.66 -38.59
N VAL A 771 -11.35 27.36 -38.86
CA VAL A 771 -12.41 26.68 -39.64
C VAL A 771 -13.00 25.55 -38.79
N ASP A 772 -14.29 25.64 -38.48
CA ASP A 772 -15.01 24.55 -37.81
C ASP A 772 -15.53 23.57 -38.87
N VAL A 773 -15.15 22.29 -38.78
CA VAL A 773 -15.56 21.22 -39.70
C VAL A 773 -16.37 20.16 -38.97
N ARG A 774 -17.48 19.70 -39.58
CA ARG A 774 -18.19 18.50 -39.10
C ARG A 774 -17.62 17.27 -39.80
N PHE A 775 -17.12 16.32 -39.02
CA PHE A 775 -16.55 15.07 -39.52
C PHE A 775 -16.98 13.90 -38.64
N GLU A 776 -17.54 12.85 -39.25
CA GLU A 776 -18.10 11.66 -38.55
C GLU A 776 -18.96 12.04 -37.32
N ASP A 777 -19.84 13.02 -37.50
CA ASP A 777 -20.74 13.58 -36.48
C ASP A 777 -20.08 14.35 -35.32
N TYR A 778 -18.77 14.60 -35.36
CA TYR A 778 -18.10 15.50 -34.42
C TYR A 778 -17.76 16.84 -35.06
N VAL A 779 -17.59 17.88 -34.24
CA VAL A 779 -17.16 19.20 -34.71
C VAL A 779 -15.71 19.44 -34.29
N PHE A 780 -14.83 19.65 -35.27
CA PHE A 780 -13.42 19.96 -35.06
C PHE A 780 -13.15 21.42 -35.45
N ARG A 781 -12.48 22.15 -34.57
CA ARG A 781 -11.97 23.50 -34.85
C ARG A 781 -10.55 23.42 -35.37
N LEU A 782 -10.36 23.72 -36.65
CA LEU A 782 -9.07 23.69 -37.30
C LEU A 782 -8.46 25.09 -37.31
N GLU A 783 -7.34 25.27 -36.62
CA GLU A 783 -6.59 26.52 -36.60
C GLU A 783 -5.30 26.38 -37.43
N LEU A 784 -5.20 27.12 -38.53
CA LEU A 784 -3.94 27.26 -39.26
C LEU A 784 -2.98 28.08 -38.41
N GLN A 785 -1.78 27.57 -38.14
CA GLN A 785 -0.77 28.25 -37.33
C GLN A 785 0.59 28.29 -38.03
N TYR A 786 1.42 29.28 -37.71
CA TYR A 786 2.75 29.46 -38.31
C TYR A 786 3.78 29.85 -37.24
N LEU A 787 4.90 29.12 -37.15
CA LEU A 787 5.85 29.27 -36.04
C LEU A 787 6.45 30.68 -35.91
N ARG A 788 6.68 31.40 -37.01
CA ARG A 788 7.27 32.76 -36.94
C ARG A 788 6.27 33.81 -36.47
N GLU A 789 4.97 33.49 -36.39
CA GLU A 789 3.97 34.39 -35.80
C GLU A 789 4.33 34.75 -34.36
N ILE A 790 4.91 33.83 -33.58
CA ILE A 790 5.41 34.12 -32.23
C ILE A 790 6.46 35.23 -32.27
N ALA A 791 7.46 35.12 -33.17
CA ALA A 791 8.52 36.12 -33.28
C ALA A 791 7.97 37.47 -33.77
N LEU A 792 7.01 37.45 -34.68
CA LEU A 792 6.31 38.65 -35.16
C LEU A 792 5.54 39.35 -34.02
N LEU A 793 4.87 38.59 -33.16
CA LEU A 793 4.13 39.12 -32.02
C LEU A 793 5.06 39.70 -30.95
N LYS A 794 6.28 39.17 -30.79
CA LYS A 794 7.29 39.71 -29.86
C LYS A 794 7.96 40.99 -30.38
N LYS A 795 7.84 41.29 -31.68
CA LYS A 795 8.50 42.44 -32.30
C LYS A 795 7.83 43.75 -31.89
N VAL A 796 8.57 44.61 -31.20
CA VAL A 796 8.15 45.96 -30.80
C VAL A 796 9.16 46.97 -31.36
N THR A 797 8.66 47.96 -32.10
CA THR A 797 9.50 49.06 -32.61
C THR A 797 9.42 50.22 -31.62
N SER A 798 10.58 50.60 -31.06
CA SER A 798 10.68 51.76 -30.17
C SER A 798 10.48 53.07 -30.97
N PRO A 799 10.11 54.19 -30.31
CA PRO A 799 9.96 55.50 -30.99
C PRO A 799 11.20 55.92 -31.79
N ASP A 800 12.39 55.48 -31.37
CA ASP A 800 13.68 55.75 -32.03
C ASP A 800 13.97 54.82 -33.23
N GLY A 801 13.03 53.97 -33.62
CA GLY A 801 13.18 53.03 -34.75
C GLY A 801 13.91 51.72 -34.42
N MET A 802 14.38 51.53 -33.18
CA MET A 802 14.98 50.26 -32.75
C MET A 802 13.94 49.16 -32.58
N VAL A 803 14.17 48.02 -33.23
CA VAL A 803 13.37 46.80 -33.06
C VAL A 803 13.86 46.05 -31.83
N LYS A 804 12.95 45.78 -30.89
CA LYS A 804 13.17 44.94 -29.71
C LYS A 804 12.22 43.74 -29.77
N PHE A 805 12.68 42.60 -29.25
CA PHE A 805 11.82 41.44 -29.03
C PHE A 805 11.44 41.41 -27.55
N VAL A 806 10.16 41.61 -27.27
CA VAL A 806 9.62 41.70 -25.92
C VAL A 806 8.53 40.65 -25.78
N ASP A 807 8.68 39.77 -24.78
CA ASP A 807 7.63 38.82 -24.44
C ASP A 807 6.35 39.56 -24.00
N ASN A 808 5.22 39.10 -24.53
CA ASN A 808 3.90 39.62 -24.21
C ASN A 808 2.88 38.48 -24.13
N ASP A 809 1.75 38.75 -23.50
CA ASP A 809 0.73 37.73 -23.23
C ASP A 809 0.20 37.04 -24.50
N GLU A 810 0.04 37.77 -25.61
CA GLU A 810 -0.45 37.20 -26.88
C GLU A 810 0.59 36.23 -27.48
N ALA A 811 1.86 36.61 -27.48
CA ALA A 811 2.96 35.75 -27.95
C ALA A 811 3.16 34.53 -27.05
N LEU A 812 3.07 34.70 -25.73
CA LEU A 812 3.20 33.61 -24.75
C LEU A 812 2.06 32.60 -24.87
N ARG A 813 0.81 33.07 -25.03
CA ARG A 813 -0.36 32.19 -25.27
C ARG A 813 -0.21 31.41 -26.57
N LEU A 814 0.22 32.06 -27.65
CA LEU A 814 0.44 31.37 -28.91
C LEU A 814 1.56 30.33 -28.80
N GLU A 815 2.66 30.66 -28.10
CA GLU A 815 3.75 29.73 -27.83
C GLU A 815 3.29 28.53 -26.98
N GLN A 816 2.45 28.77 -25.97
CA GLN A 816 1.82 27.71 -25.19
C GLN A 816 0.95 26.80 -26.06
N ASP A 817 0.07 27.36 -26.88
CA ASP A 817 -0.88 26.61 -27.72
C ASP A 817 -0.18 25.78 -28.80
N ILE A 818 0.84 26.33 -29.49
CA ILE A 818 1.45 25.65 -30.64
C ILE A 818 2.70 24.83 -30.31
N LYS A 819 3.36 25.06 -29.17
CA LYS A 819 4.56 24.30 -28.77
C LYS A 819 4.34 23.46 -27.52
N LEU A 820 3.92 24.08 -26.41
CA LEU A 820 3.93 23.41 -25.10
C LEU A 820 2.74 22.46 -24.92
N LEU A 821 1.54 22.90 -25.27
CA LEU A 821 0.31 22.12 -25.10
C LEU A 821 0.28 20.84 -25.96
N PRO A 822 0.78 20.81 -27.21
CA PRO A 822 0.93 19.58 -27.98
C PRO A 822 1.87 18.58 -27.31
N ILE A 823 3.03 19.04 -26.80
CA ILE A 823 3.99 18.20 -26.08
C ILE A 823 3.36 17.63 -24.80
N LEU A 824 2.65 18.49 -24.06
CA LEU A 824 1.93 18.07 -22.87
C LEU A 824 0.85 17.04 -23.21
N THR A 825 0.08 17.26 -24.26
CA THR A 825 -1.00 16.37 -24.70
C THR A 825 -0.44 14.99 -25.07
N SER A 826 0.65 14.92 -25.84
CA SER A 826 1.28 13.63 -26.15
C SER A 826 1.85 12.94 -24.91
N THR A 827 2.43 13.71 -23.99
CA THR A 827 3.01 13.17 -22.75
C THR A 827 1.93 12.59 -21.83
N LEU A 828 0.85 13.34 -21.59
CA LEU A 828 -0.28 12.88 -20.76
C LEU A 828 -1.04 11.72 -21.43
N HIS A 829 -1.17 11.72 -22.76
CA HIS A 829 -1.68 10.57 -23.50
C HIS A 829 -0.82 9.32 -23.25
N GLY A 830 0.51 9.46 -23.27
CA GLY A 830 1.43 8.36 -22.93
C GLY A 830 1.24 7.83 -21.50
N ILE A 831 1.00 8.72 -20.53
CA ILE A 831 0.66 8.33 -19.15
C ILE A 831 -0.64 7.53 -19.12
N GLN A 832 -1.69 7.97 -19.81
CA GLN A 832 -2.95 7.22 -19.92
C GLN A 832 -2.75 5.82 -20.51
N GLN A 833 -1.94 5.68 -21.57
CA GLN A 833 -1.67 4.37 -22.18
C GLN A 833 -0.93 3.43 -21.21
N LYS A 834 -0.12 3.98 -20.31
CA LYS A 834 0.58 3.21 -19.28
C LYS A 834 -0.31 2.88 -18.08
N PHE A 835 -1.19 3.81 -17.69
CA PHE A 835 -2.00 3.71 -16.48
C PHE A 835 -3.49 3.90 -16.80
N ASN A 836 -4.23 2.78 -16.91
CA ASN A 836 -5.64 2.79 -17.28
C ASN A 836 -6.57 3.59 -16.34
N SER A 837 -6.15 3.83 -15.09
CA SER A 837 -6.94 4.62 -14.12
C SER A 837 -6.70 6.13 -14.20
N PHE A 838 -5.68 6.60 -14.93
CA PHE A 838 -5.30 8.02 -14.97
C PHE A 838 -6.46 8.91 -15.46
N SER A 839 -7.09 8.56 -16.57
CA SER A 839 -8.23 9.29 -17.14
C SER A 839 -9.36 9.46 -16.13
N GLY A 840 -9.83 8.35 -15.54
CA GLY A 840 -10.88 8.37 -14.53
C GLY A 840 -10.51 9.25 -13.34
N SER A 841 -9.28 9.11 -12.81
CA SER A 841 -8.78 9.89 -11.68
C SER A 841 -8.76 11.39 -11.97
N VAL A 842 -8.18 11.83 -13.10
CA VAL A 842 -8.13 13.26 -13.48
C VAL A 842 -9.55 13.83 -13.57
N ARG A 843 -10.45 13.11 -14.23
CA ARG A 843 -11.82 13.57 -14.47
C ARG A 843 -12.63 13.64 -13.17
N LEU A 844 -12.40 12.70 -12.25
CA LEU A 844 -12.97 12.75 -10.90
C LEU A 844 -12.43 13.94 -10.09
N VAL A 845 -11.14 14.25 -10.16
CA VAL A 845 -10.55 15.42 -9.47
C VAL A 845 -11.11 16.71 -10.06
N LYS A 846 -11.22 16.84 -11.38
CA LYS A 846 -11.88 17.99 -12.03
C LYS A 846 -13.33 18.15 -11.55
N ARG A 847 -14.12 17.06 -11.52
CA ARG A 847 -15.49 17.05 -10.96
C ARG A 847 -15.52 17.49 -9.50
N TRP A 848 -14.57 17.03 -8.70
CA TRP A 848 -14.44 17.40 -7.30
C TRP A 848 -14.13 18.90 -7.15
N ILE A 849 -13.16 19.45 -7.87
CA ILE A 849 -12.83 20.89 -7.87
C ILE A 849 -14.03 21.73 -8.30
N SER A 850 -14.72 21.33 -9.38
CA SER A 850 -15.95 22.01 -9.84
C SER A 850 -17.05 21.98 -8.77
N SER A 851 -17.20 20.88 -8.03
CA SER A 851 -18.19 20.77 -6.94
C SER A 851 -17.90 21.74 -5.77
N GLN A 852 -16.65 22.20 -5.64
CA GLN A 852 -16.24 23.21 -4.66
C GLN A 852 -16.30 24.64 -5.21
N LEU A 853 -16.83 24.84 -6.43
CA LEU A 853 -16.89 26.13 -7.13
C LEU A 853 -15.50 26.74 -7.43
N LEU A 854 -14.49 25.90 -7.64
CA LEU A 854 -13.10 26.33 -7.89
C LEU A 854 -12.63 26.14 -9.34
N ALA A 855 -13.52 25.72 -10.25
CA ALA A 855 -13.16 25.42 -11.64
C ALA A 855 -12.57 26.63 -12.39
N ASP A 856 -13.08 27.84 -12.12
CA ASP A 856 -12.58 29.07 -12.77
C ASP A 856 -11.27 29.59 -12.15
N HIS A 857 -10.87 29.05 -10.98
CA HIS A 857 -9.67 29.46 -10.25
C HIS A 857 -8.48 28.51 -10.45
N VAL A 858 -8.74 27.25 -10.79
CA VAL A 858 -7.72 26.22 -10.98
C VAL A 858 -7.76 25.75 -12.44
N PRO A 859 -6.76 26.12 -13.27
CA PRO A 859 -6.72 25.70 -14.66
C PRO A 859 -6.68 24.18 -14.79
N ASP A 860 -7.42 23.63 -15.76
CA ASP A 860 -7.47 22.19 -16.06
C ASP A 860 -6.08 21.55 -16.19
N ILE A 861 -5.15 22.23 -16.87
CA ILE A 861 -3.77 21.78 -17.07
C ILE A 861 -3.05 21.61 -15.71
N ALA A 862 -3.30 22.48 -14.75
CA ALA A 862 -2.70 22.36 -13.42
C ALA A 862 -3.20 21.09 -12.71
N VAL A 863 -4.51 20.80 -12.81
CA VAL A 863 -5.11 19.58 -12.26
C VAL A 863 -4.52 18.33 -12.93
N GLU A 864 -4.40 18.36 -14.26
CA GLU A 864 -3.83 17.26 -15.05
C GLU A 864 -2.39 16.96 -14.63
N LEU A 865 -1.55 17.99 -14.43
CA LEU A 865 -0.17 17.85 -13.98
C LEU A 865 -0.07 17.36 -12.53
N MET A 866 -0.92 17.85 -11.62
CA MET A 866 -0.97 17.39 -10.24
C MET A 866 -1.31 15.90 -10.14
N VAL A 867 -2.30 15.45 -10.93
CA VAL A 867 -2.66 14.03 -10.97
C VAL A 867 -1.58 13.22 -11.68
N ALA A 868 -1.01 13.71 -12.78
CA ALA A 868 0.09 13.03 -13.48
C ALA A 868 1.29 12.78 -12.57
N TYR A 869 1.63 13.76 -11.72
CA TYR A 869 2.69 13.63 -10.72
C TYR A 869 2.46 12.41 -9.80
N LEU A 870 1.23 12.16 -9.36
CA LEU A 870 0.92 10.99 -8.52
C LEU A 870 1.19 9.66 -9.23
N TYR A 871 1.02 9.60 -10.56
CA TYR A 871 1.28 8.38 -11.34
C TYR A 871 2.75 8.22 -11.73
N THR A 872 3.47 9.33 -11.97
CA THR A 872 4.90 9.29 -12.31
C THR A 872 5.79 9.19 -11.09
N SER A 873 5.29 9.57 -9.92
CA SER A 873 5.98 9.50 -8.62
C SER A 873 5.15 8.65 -7.65
N PRO A 874 5.06 7.32 -7.87
CA PRO A 874 4.18 6.43 -7.11
C PRO A 874 4.53 6.38 -5.62
N TRP A 875 5.74 6.80 -5.25
CA TRP A 875 6.22 6.91 -3.88
C TRP A 875 5.52 7.99 -3.05
N ALA A 876 4.80 8.91 -3.69
CA ALA A 876 4.07 10.00 -3.03
C ALA A 876 2.62 9.62 -2.64
N GLN A 877 2.16 8.40 -2.94
CA GLN A 877 0.80 7.92 -2.67
C GLN A 877 0.62 7.26 -1.30
#